data_AF-A0A433CPX2-F1
#
_entry.id   AF-A0A433CPX2-F1
#
_cell.length_a   1.000
_cell.length_b   1.000
_cell.length_c   1.000
_cell.angle_alpha   90.00
_cell.angle_beta   90.00
_cell.angle_gamma   90.00
#
_symmetry.space_group_name_H-M   'P 1'
#
loop_
_entity.id
_entity.type
_entity.pdbx_description
1 polymer ?
#
loop_
_entity_poly.entity_id
_entity_poly.type
_entity_poly.pdbx_seq_one_letter_code
_entity_poly.pdbx_strand_id
1 'polypeptide(L)'
;MDTSVLPIIILLPLILGTTLISQLQRISRGVTALGAIGISLSCFILLLSQAETVLQGHAIQQSWNWIPQLGINLSFRLDALGLLFGLLISGIGTLIYIYAYYYLSPKNSLAKLYQLLMLFMAAMLGISLSNNLIILLVFWELTSISSFLLVGYWSQYDAAQRGARMALTITGMGGLAMLGGFVLLGQITGTYQIDQLVLMKDSIQQHQLFIPTLLLILLGAFTKSAQFPFHFWLPNAMAAPTPVSAYLHSATMVKAGIFLLARLAPLFIGAALYHNIVTFVGLFTLCMAAGFAIFKEDLKGLLAYSTISHLGLIVCLLGLGSPLAVAAAIFHIINHATFKAALFMIAGIIDHETGTRDLRKLSGIWQLLPFTGTLTMITAASMAGVPLTNGFLSKEMFFTELLANLSGPVMVISAIVATLSGIFAVSYSIRLVHGVFFDGSVGQHVPNKEAHEPALGMRLPAIILASLCILVGIFPALLAGTMVNSVTRASLAQPEFEGIHLAIWHGINAPLMMSLIALIGGGLFYFTLAKNGRLRKIDLDPYLGKFQGKILFELFLKHLLLTSRKIKKATETGSLQSYLLWIILFSIIMVGLPLFNQGLTTGTRELTHAPLVAIVLWLTLFCGCWMMLWFHHERIKAVLISGAVGLVVTMVFVTLSAPDLALTQITVDVVTTVLLLMSLSLLPQLTPYESSRPRRWRDASLAIAGGVGIGWITWLILTREHNSISWFFLQQSIPLGGGSNVVNVILVDFRGFDTFGEIAVLGIAAIGALCLMDGMRAHGTTMTQGLSYRFNPSPLMLRISASWVLPLALVVSIYIFMRGHNYPGGGFIAGLITAMALIIQYIVLGQDKTEQLIKARSGRLYEIWIGSGLAIAGLTGIAAWFWARPFLTTAHIYVEPPLFGKMHLASAVSFDLGVYMTVVGATMLLISVLGDSRHSSMAGPIPSGDK
;
A
#
# COMPACT_ATOMS: atom_id res chain seq x y z
N MET A 1 7.31 -40.53 -13.90
CA MET A 1 7.07 -39.18 -13.33
C MET A 1 8.31 -38.37 -13.63
N ASP A 2 8.29 -37.55 -14.67
CA ASP A 2 9.40 -36.65 -14.96
C ASP A 2 9.53 -35.66 -13.80
N THR A 3 10.50 -35.89 -12.92
CA THR A 3 10.73 -35.04 -11.76
C THR A 3 11.09 -33.64 -12.25
N SER A 4 10.23 -32.65 -11.97
CA SER A 4 10.43 -31.27 -12.37
C SER A 4 11.56 -30.62 -11.55
N VAL A 5 12.79 -30.73 -12.06
CA VAL A 5 14.01 -30.28 -11.36
C VAL A 5 14.03 -28.76 -11.08
N LEU A 6 13.45 -27.93 -11.96
CA LEU A 6 13.59 -26.47 -11.87
C LEU A 6 12.86 -25.84 -10.67
N PRO A 7 11.56 -26.14 -10.42
CA PRO A 7 10.90 -25.67 -9.19
C PRO A 7 11.57 -26.17 -7.93
N ILE A 8 12.10 -27.40 -7.92
CA ILE A 8 12.76 -27.98 -6.75
C ILE A 8 13.98 -27.13 -6.34
N ILE A 9 14.79 -26.65 -7.29
CA ILE A 9 15.95 -25.79 -7.01
C ILE A 9 15.55 -24.52 -6.24
N ILE A 10 14.36 -23.97 -6.50
CA ILE A 10 13.83 -22.76 -5.85
C ILE A 10 13.13 -23.09 -4.53
N LEU A 11 12.31 -24.14 -4.51
CA LEU A 11 11.50 -24.53 -3.35
C LEU A 11 12.33 -25.14 -2.23
N LEU A 12 13.45 -25.79 -2.55
CA LEU A 12 14.35 -26.41 -1.58
C LEU A 12 14.89 -25.38 -0.56
N PRO A 13 15.47 -24.24 -0.95
CA PRO A 13 15.84 -23.20 0.03
C PRO A 13 14.64 -22.43 0.59
N LEU A 14 13.56 -22.26 -0.18
CA LEU A 14 12.40 -21.49 0.26
C LEU A 14 11.62 -22.19 1.38
N ILE A 15 11.21 -23.44 1.16
CA ILE A 15 10.33 -24.19 2.06
C ILE A 15 11.19 -25.01 3.02
N LEU A 16 12.00 -25.92 2.51
CA LEU A 16 12.81 -26.81 3.36
C LEU A 16 13.88 -25.98 4.10
N GLY A 17 14.58 -25.06 3.43
CA GLY A 17 15.58 -24.20 4.05
C GLY A 17 15.04 -23.42 5.25
N THR A 18 13.99 -22.63 5.05
CA THR A 18 13.47 -21.76 6.13
C THR A 18 12.84 -22.56 7.29
N THR A 19 12.05 -23.61 6.98
CA THR A 19 11.38 -24.43 7.99
C THR A 19 12.35 -25.34 8.74
N LEU A 20 13.24 -26.03 8.03
CA LEU A 20 14.23 -26.93 8.61
C LEU A 20 15.19 -26.17 9.52
N ILE A 21 15.69 -25.00 9.11
CA ILE A 21 16.56 -24.18 9.97
C ILE A 21 15.85 -23.80 11.27
N SER A 22 14.55 -23.50 11.22
CA SER A 22 13.74 -23.20 12.41
C SER A 22 13.58 -24.40 13.36
N GLN A 23 13.63 -25.62 12.84
CA GLN A 23 13.59 -26.84 13.65
C GLN A 23 14.98 -27.20 14.18
N LEU A 24 16.01 -27.17 13.33
CA LEU A 24 17.39 -27.53 13.68
C LEU A 24 18.03 -26.60 14.70
N GLN A 25 17.58 -25.35 14.79
CA GLN A 25 18.04 -24.41 15.83
C GLN A 25 17.81 -24.93 17.26
N ARG A 26 16.83 -25.83 17.45
CA ARG A 26 16.52 -26.44 18.75
C ARG A 26 17.51 -27.52 19.16
N ILE A 27 18.28 -28.07 18.21
CA ILE A 27 19.23 -29.16 18.45
C ILE A 27 20.60 -28.58 18.78
N SER A 28 21.23 -27.90 17.81
CA SER A 28 22.52 -27.24 18.02
C SER A 28 22.83 -26.25 16.90
N ARG A 29 23.72 -25.31 17.22
CA ARG A 29 24.25 -24.34 16.26
C ARG A 29 24.98 -25.01 15.08
N GLY A 30 25.73 -26.08 15.35
CA GLY A 30 26.47 -26.84 14.34
C GLY A 30 25.55 -27.58 13.37
N VAL A 31 24.51 -28.26 13.89
CA VAL A 31 23.51 -28.95 13.06
C VAL A 31 22.74 -27.97 12.19
N THR A 32 22.42 -26.78 12.72
CA THR A 32 21.80 -25.70 11.94
C THR A 32 22.67 -25.27 10.75
N ALA A 33 23.99 -25.18 10.95
CA ALA A 33 24.93 -24.86 9.87
C ALA A 33 25.06 -25.99 8.84
N LEU A 34 25.16 -27.24 9.28
CA LEU A 34 25.19 -28.39 8.38
C LEU A 34 23.92 -28.49 7.53
N GLY A 35 22.75 -28.24 8.11
CA GLY A 35 21.49 -28.20 7.37
C GLY A 35 21.48 -27.10 6.30
N ALA A 36 21.91 -25.89 6.65
CA ALA A 36 21.98 -24.78 5.70
C ALA A 36 23.00 -25.05 4.56
N ILE A 37 24.18 -25.53 4.90
CA ILE A 37 25.22 -25.90 3.92
C ILE A 37 24.73 -27.01 3.00
N GLY A 38 24.11 -28.06 3.54
CA GLY A 38 23.58 -29.18 2.78
C GLY A 38 22.52 -28.76 1.77
N ILE A 39 21.63 -27.85 2.15
CA ILE A 39 20.59 -27.30 1.26
C ILE A 39 21.21 -26.48 0.13
N SER A 40 22.12 -25.55 0.45
CA SER A 40 22.82 -24.74 -0.56
C SER A 40 23.65 -25.60 -1.53
N LEU A 41 24.37 -26.58 -1.00
CA LEU A 41 25.19 -27.51 -1.79
C LEU A 41 24.31 -28.42 -2.66
N SER A 42 23.15 -28.85 -2.17
CA SER A 42 22.19 -29.63 -2.97
C SER A 42 21.69 -28.83 -4.18
N CYS A 43 21.36 -27.54 -4.02
CA CYS A 43 21.02 -26.68 -5.17
C CYS A 43 22.18 -26.57 -6.17
N PHE A 44 23.41 -26.43 -5.69
CA PHE A 44 24.60 -26.38 -6.54
C PHE A 44 24.81 -27.68 -7.34
N ILE A 45 24.69 -28.83 -6.68
CA ILE A 45 24.81 -30.15 -7.32
C ILE A 45 23.69 -30.38 -8.34
N LEU A 46 22.44 -30.01 -8.02
CA LEU A 46 21.32 -30.11 -8.95
C LEU A 46 21.55 -29.27 -10.20
N LEU A 47 22.07 -28.05 -10.06
CA LEU A 47 22.42 -27.21 -11.22
C LEU A 47 23.57 -27.81 -12.04
N LEU A 48 24.61 -28.35 -11.40
CA LEU A 48 25.69 -29.05 -12.09
C LEU A 48 25.20 -30.27 -12.85
N SER A 49 24.23 -31.02 -12.32
CA SER A 49 23.64 -32.18 -13.03
C SER A 49 22.96 -31.81 -14.35
N GLN A 50 22.53 -30.55 -14.50
CA GLN A 50 21.90 -30.04 -15.72
C GLN A 50 22.89 -29.27 -16.62
N ALA A 51 24.14 -29.11 -16.18
CA ALA A 51 25.10 -28.24 -16.86
C ALA A 51 25.48 -28.74 -18.24
N GLU A 52 25.65 -30.06 -18.42
CA GLU A 52 26.04 -30.65 -19.70
C GLU A 52 25.01 -30.34 -20.80
N THR A 53 23.73 -30.64 -20.54
CA THR A 53 22.61 -30.36 -21.45
C THR A 53 22.53 -28.87 -21.82
N VAL A 54 22.73 -27.99 -20.84
CA VAL A 54 22.61 -26.54 -21.02
C VAL A 54 23.82 -25.95 -21.77
N LEU A 55 25.03 -26.44 -21.51
CA LEU A 55 26.26 -26.00 -22.18
C LEU A 55 26.32 -26.48 -23.64
N GLN A 56 25.63 -27.57 -23.98
CA GLN A 56 25.43 -28.00 -25.37
C GLN A 56 24.46 -27.08 -26.15
N GLY A 57 23.79 -26.14 -25.49
CA GLY A 57 22.93 -25.13 -26.12
C GLY A 57 21.43 -25.37 -25.94
N HIS A 58 21.02 -26.43 -25.24
CA HIS A 58 19.61 -26.68 -24.95
C HIS A 58 19.12 -25.84 -23.76
N ALA A 59 17.91 -25.32 -23.84
CA ALA A 59 17.25 -24.65 -22.71
C ALA A 59 16.17 -25.58 -22.13
N ILE A 60 16.24 -25.87 -20.84
CA ILE A 60 15.23 -26.67 -20.14
C ILE A 60 14.10 -25.73 -19.72
N GLN A 61 12.87 -26.01 -20.14
CA GLN A 61 11.71 -25.18 -19.84
C GLN A 61 10.63 -26.01 -19.13
N GLN A 62 10.00 -25.42 -18.12
CA GLN A 62 8.88 -26.02 -17.40
C GLN A 62 7.87 -24.93 -17.07
N SER A 63 6.59 -25.13 -17.42
CA SER A 63 5.55 -24.10 -17.28
C SER A 63 4.25 -24.67 -16.73
N TRP A 64 3.63 -23.91 -15.83
CA TRP A 64 2.30 -24.18 -15.27
C TRP A 64 1.42 -22.93 -15.34
N ASN A 65 0.15 -23.13 -15.64
CA ASN A 65 -0.85 -22.06 -15.66
C ASN A 65 -1.10 -21.54 -14.23
N TRP A 66 -0.92 -20.25 -14.00
CA TRP A 66 -1.20 -19.63 -12.69
C TRP A 66 -2.40 -18.70 -12.73
N ILE A 67 -2.35 -17.66 -13.57
CA ILE A 67 -3.48 -16.75 -13.83
C ILE A 67 -3.62 -16.58 -15.36
N PRO A 68 -4.24 -17.56 -16.04
CA PRO A 68 -4.32 -17.56 -17.51
C PRO A 68 -5.04 -16.33 -18.09
N GLN A 69 -6.02 -15.79 -17.38
CA GLN A 69 -6.77 -14.60 -17.79
C GLN A 69 -5.89 -13.35 -17.96
N LEU A 70 -4.76 -13.30 -17.24
CA LEU A 70 -3.77 -12.22 -17.32
C LEU A 70 -2.52 -12.63 -18.11
N GLY A 71 -2.50 -13.82 -18.73
CA GLY A 71 -1.32 -14.36 -19.42
C GLY A 71 -0.15 -14.68 -18.48
N ILE A 72 -0.40 -14.85 -17.17
CA ILE A 72 0.64 -15.10 -16.17
C ILE A 72 0.76 -16.60 -15.92
N ASN A 73 1.92 -17.16 -16.28
CA ASN A 73 2.25 -18.56 -16.04
C ASN A 73 3.47 -18.67 -15.12
N LEU A 74 3.46 -19.67 -14.24
CA LEU A 74 4.64 -20.10 -13.49
C LEU A 74 5.56 -20.83 -14.46
N SER A 75 6.39 -20.06 -15.16
CA SER A 75 7.27 -20.54 -16.23
C SER A 75 8.73 -20.37 -15.82
N PHE A 76 9.45 -21.48 -15.78
CA PHE A 76 10.87 -21.55 -15.45
C PHE A 76 11.68 -22.02 -16.65
N ARG A 77 12.83 -21.40 -16.86
CA ARG A 77 13.77 -21.70 -17.93
C ARG A 77 15.18 -21.73 -17.36
N LEU A 78 15.87 -22.84 -17.57
CA LEU A 78 17.31 -22.98 -17.32
C LEU A 78 18.04 -23.01 -18.65
N ASP A 79 18.69 -21.89 -18.97
CA ASP A 79 19.66 -21.75 -20.05
C ASP A 79 21.04 -21.38 -19.50
N ALA A 80 22.05 -21.20 -20.37
CA ALA A 80 23.42 -20.97 -19.92
C ALA A 80 23.57 -19.75 -19.00
N LEU A 81 22.85 -18.66 -19.27
CA LEU A 81 22.82 -17.48 -18.41
C LEU A 81 22.20 -17.78 -17.03
N GLY A 82 21.07 -18.50 -17.00
CA GLY A 82 20.44 -18.95 -15.76
C GLY A 82 21.30 -19.92 -14.96
N LEU A 83 22.04 -20.80 -15.64
CA LEU A 83 22.98 -21.75 -15.05
C LEU A 83 24.16 -21.01 -14.41
N LEU A 84 24.80 -20.09 -15.13
CA LEU A 84 25.92 -19.29 -14.61
C LEU A 84 25.54 -18.59 -13.30
N PHE A 85 24.43 -17.86 -13.31
CA PHE A 85 23.96 -17.15 -12.12
C PHE A 85 23.54 -18.12 -11.02
N GLY A 86 22.86 -19.22 -11.34
CA GLY A 86 22.51 -20.25 -10.38
C GLY A 86 23.73 -20.85 -9.66
N LEU A 87 24.79 -21.16 -10.41
CA LEU A 87 26.05 -21.67 -9.86
C LEU A 87 26.78 -20.63 -9.01
N LEU A 88 26.79 -19.35 -9.42
CA LEU A 88 27.35 -18.27 -8.61
C LEU A 88 26.58 -18.07 -7.30
N ILE A 89 25.24 -18.07 -7.37
CA ILE A 89 24.36 -17.91 -6.20
C ILE A 89 24.57 -19.06 -5.21
N SER A 90 24.42 -20.31 -5.66
CA SER A 90 24.51 -21.49 -4.78
C SER A 90 25.95 -21.82 -4.35
N GLY A 91 26.94 -21.64 -5.22
CA GLY A 91 28.35 -21.91 -4.94
C GLY A 91 28.93 -20.92 -3.93
N ILE A 92 28.84 -19.62 -4.22
CA ILE A 92 29.29 -18.58 -3.27
C ILE A 92 28.40 -18.56 -2.03
N GLY A 93 27.11 -18.85 -2.16
CA GLY A 93 26.19 -19.03 -1.03
C GLY A 93 26.70 -20.09 -0.06
N THR A 94 27.09 -21.27 -0.54
CA THR A 94 27.65 -22.36 0.27
C THR A 94 28.89 -21.91 1.06
N LEU A 95 29.82 -21.23 0.38
CA LEU A 95 31.01 -20.66 1.01
C LEU A 95 30.67 -19.63 2.09
N ILE A 96 29.62 -18.83 1.89
CA ILE A 96 29.17 -17.83 2.85
C ILE A 96 28.46 -18.45 4.05
N TYR A 97 27.70 -19.53 3.88
CA TYR A 97 27.13 -20.27 5.01
C TYR A 97 28.24 -20.80 5.93
N ILE A 98 29.31 -21.37 5.35
CA ILE A 98 30.50 -21.82 6.10
C ILE A 98 31.15 -20.64 6.83
N TYR A 99 31.43 -19.55 6.11
CA TYR A 99 32.06 -18.36 6.69
C TYR A 99 31.24 -17.73 7.83
N ALA A 100 29.93 -17.61 7.64
CA ALA A 100 29.00 -17.00 8.60
C ALA A 100 28.94 -17.75 9.94
N TYR A 101 29.13 -19.08 9.93
CA TYR A 101 29.16 -19.89 11.15
C TYR A 101 30.29 -19.43 12.08
N TYR A 102 31.48 -19.19 11.53
CA TYR A 102 32.66 -18.78 12.29
C TYR A 102 32.69 -17.27 12.57
N TYR A 103 32.17 -16.45 11.65
CA TYR A 103 32.15 -14.98 11.82
C TYR A 103 31.18 -14.51 12.91
N LEU A 104 30.01 -15.14 13.06
CA LEU A 104 28.97 -14.64 13.94
C LEU A 104 29.24 -15.03 15.41
N SER A 105 29.17 -14.08 16.35
CA SER A 105 29.28 -14.40 17.78
C SER A 105 28.15 -15.33 18.27
N PRO A 106 28.41 -16.24 19.23
CA PRO A 106 27.36 -17.08 19.86
C PRO A 106 26.18 -16.32 20.47
N LYS A 107 26.36 -15.03 20.81
CA LYS A 107 25.29 -14.18 21.35
C LYS A 107 24.24 -13.79 20.30
N ASN A 108 24.58 -13.89 19.02
CA ASN A 108 23.70 -13.51 17.92
C ASN A 108 23.03 -14.75 17.31
N SER A 109 21.77 -14.61 16.87
CA SER A 109 20.99 -15.73 16.31
C SER A 109 21.46 -16.11 14.90
N LEU A 110 22.24 -17.20 14.80
CA LEU A 110 22.65 -17.78 13.52
C LEU A 110 21.44 -18.27 12.70
N ALA A 111 20.43 -18.85 13.36
CA ALA A 111 19.23 -19.34 12.70
C ALA A 111 18.47 -18.22 11.98
N LYS A 112 18.30 -17.06 12.63
CA LYS A 112 17.71 -15.87 12.01
C LYS A 112 18.48 -15.46 10.75
N LEU A 113 19.81 -15.41 10.82
CA LEU A 113 20.65 -15.06 9.68
C LEU A 113 20.48 -16.06 8.52
N TYR A 114 20.53 -17.36 8.81
CA TYR A 114 20.42 -18.39 7.77
C TYR A 114 19.03 -18.50 7.16
N GLN A 115 17.95 -18.32 7.93
CA GLN A 115 16.60 -18.26 7.36
C GLN A 115 16.47 -17.11 6.35
N LEU A 116 17.00 -15.93 6.69
CA LEU A 116 16.98 -14.78 5.80
C LEU A 116 17.87 -14.97 4.56
N LEU A 117 19.05 -15.59 4.72
CA LEU A 117 19.94 -15.93 3.60
C LEU A 117 19.32 -17.00 2.69
N MET A 118 18.57 -17.96 3.23
CA MET A 118 17.84 -18.98 2.45
C MET A 118 16.70 -18.38 1.65
N LEU A 119 15.90 -17.51 2.29
CA LEU A 119 14.86 -16.74 1.59
C LEU A 119 15.45 -15.91 0.45
N PHE A 120 16.58 -15.24 0.71
CA PHE A 120 17.27 -14.44 -0.28
C PHE A 120 17.87 -15.31 -1.41
N MET A 121 18.44 -16.48 -1.09
CA MET A 121 18.94 -17.44 -2.07
C MET A 121 17.82 -17.96 -2.98
N ALA A 122 16.67 -18.34 -2.40
CA ALA A 122 15.50 -18.76 -3.16
C ALA A 122 15.01 -17.66 -4.10
N ALA A 123 14.94 -16.41 -3.64
CA ALA A 123 14.55 -15.28 -4.46
C ALA A 123 15.52 -15.05 -5.64
N MET A 124 16.83 -15.12 -5.40
CA MET A 124 17.84 -14.95 -6.45
C MET A 124 17.84 -16.09 -7.46
N LEU A 125 17.67 -17.34 -7.01
CA LEU A 125 17.50 -18.50 -7.91
C LEU A 125 16.20 -18.37 -8.73
N GLY A 126 15.13 -17.87 -8.11
CA GLY A 126 13.87 -17.56 -8.78
C GLY A 126 14.06 -16.54 -9.90
N ILE A 127 14.78 -15.43 -9.68
CA ILE A 127 15.11 -14.47 -10.75
C ILE A 127 15.88 -15.15 -11.88
N SER A 128 16.90 -15.95 -11.54
CA SER A 128 17.78 -16.60 -12.50
C SER A 128 17.06 -17.58 -13.43
N LEU A 129 16.08 -18.29 -12.88
CA LEU A 129 15.34 -19.36 -13.55
C LEU A 129 13.99 -18.89 -14.12
N SER A 130 13.58 -17.64 -13.92
CA SER A 130 12.27 -17.16 -14.40
C SER A 130 12.24 -16.99 -15.91
N ASN A 131 11.23 -17.55 -16.56
CA ASN A 131 10.92 -17.31 -17.98
C ASN A 131 9.76 -16.33 -18.17
N ASN A 132 9.00 -16.01 -17.13
CA ASN A 132 7.91 -15.03 -17.19
C ASN A 132 8.31 -13.72 -16.49
N LEU A 133 8.09 -12.57 -17.13
CA LEU A 133 8.47 -11.25 -16.60
C LEU A 133 7.81 -10.92 -15.25
N ILE A 134 6.55 -11.30 -15.06
CA ILE A 134 5.82 -11.03 -13.81
C ILE A 134 6.33 -11.92 -12.69
N ILE A 135 6.62 -13.19 -12.98
CA ILE A 135 7.25 -14.10 -12.00
C ILE A 135 8.66 -13.62 -11.62
N LEU A 136 9.44 -13.15 -12.61
CA LEU A 136 10.73 -12.52 -12.38
C LEU A 136 10.60 -11.33 -11.43
N LEU A 137 9.58 -10.47 -11.63
CA LEU A 137 9.29 -9.34 -10.74
C LEU A 137 8.89 -9.78 -9.32
N VAL A 138 8.10 -10.84 -9.16
CA VAL A 138 7.75 -11.36 -7.83
C VAL A 138 9.02 -11.77 -7.08
N PHE A 139 9.92 -12.51 -7.72
CA PHE A 139 11.20 -12.86 -7.11
C PHE A 139 12.11 -11.64 -6.93
N TRP A 140 12.05 -10.66 -7.83
CA TRP A 140 12.75 -9.38 -7.70
C TRP A 140 12.38 -8.66 -6.41
N GLU A 141 11.09 -8.50 -6.12
CA GLU A 141 10.64 -7.87 -4.88
C GLU A 141 10.93 -8.73 -3.66
N LEU A 142 10.87 -10.06 -3.79
CA LEU A 142 11.29 -10.96 -2.72
C LEU A 142 12.77 -10.75 -2.35
N THR A 143 13.64 -10.44 -3.33
CA THR A 143 15.03 -10.03 -3.02
C THR A 143 15.10 -8.68 -2.31
N SER A 144 14.25 -7.70 -2.67
CA SER A 144 14.19 -6.39 -2.01
C SER A 144 13.80 -6.52 -0.53
N ILE A 145 12.78 -7.32 -0.24
CA ILE A 145 12.28 -7.55 1.12
C ILE A 145 13.30 -8.35 1.94
N SER A 146 13.84 -9.44 1.38
CA SER A 146 14.85 -10.23 2.10
C SER A 146 16.14 -9.45 2.33
N SER A 147 16.61 -8.62 1.38
CA SER A 147 17.77 -7.76 1.59
C SER A 147 17.50 -6.68 2.65
N PHE A 148 16.29 -6.10 2.68
CA PHE A 148 15.89 -5.15 3.72
C PHE A 148 16.03 -5.77 5.12
N LEU A 149 15.53 -6.99 5.31
CA LEU A 149 15.62 -7.72 6.57
C LEU A 149 17.06 -8.09 6.92
N LEU A 150 17.88 -8.45 5.93
CA LEU A 150 19.30 -8.78 6.11
C LEU A 150 20.15 -7.54 6.49
N VAL A 151 19.91 -6.39 5.86
CA VAL A 151 20.58 -5.13 6.21
C VAL A 151 20.14 -4.65 7.60
N GLY A 152 18.85 -4.83 7.91
CA GLY A 152 18.27 -4.55 9.24
C GLY A 152 18.50 -5.64 10.29
N TYR A 153 19.44 -6.57 10.09
CA TYR A 153 19.65 -7.72 10.99
C TYR A 153 19.87 -7.28 12.45
N TRP A 154 20.72 -6.28 12.66
CA TRP A 154 20.92 -5.60 13.94
C TRP A 154 19.99 -4.39 14.06
N SER A 155 18.70 -4.66 14.27
CA SER A 155 17.64 -3.65 14.32
C SER A 155 17.78 -2.62 15.44
N GLN A 156 18.67 -2.83 16.41
CA GLN A 156 18.91 -1.89 17.50
C GLN A 156 19.77 -0.68 17.09
N TYR A 157 20.52 -0.76 15.98
CA TYR A 157 21.37 0.34 15.52
C TYR A 157 20.64 1.21 14.50
N ASP A 158 20.58 2.51 14.77
CA ASP A 158 19.98 3.52 13.87
C ASP A 158 20.58 3.52 12.47
N ALA A 159 21.88 3.24 12.35
CA ALA A 159 22.56 3.15 11.06
C ALA A 159 22.02 1.99 10.21
N ALA A 160 21.81 0.83 10.82
CA ALA A 160 21.25 -0.35 10.14
C ALA A 160 19.79 -0.10 9.72
N GLN A 161 18.98 0.49 10.61
CA GLN A 161 17.58 0.83 10.29
C GLN A 161 17.46 1.86 9.15
N ARG A 162 18.29 2.92 9.18
CA ARG A 162 18.30 3.95 8.12
C ARG A 162 18.81 3.39 6.80
N GLY A 163 19.89 2.61 6.83
CA GLY A 163 20.45 1.95 5.65
C GLY A 163 19.46 0.98 5.01
N ALA A 164 18.79 0.15 5.81
CA ALA A 164 17.77 -0.79 5.34
C ALA A 164 16.60 -0.06 4.67
N ARG A 165 16.02 0.96 5.32
CA ARG A 165 14.91 1.74 4.75
C ARG A 165 15.30 2.41 3.43
N MET A 166 16.48 3.04 3.37
CA MET A 166 16.98 3.67 2.16
C MET A 166 17.13 2.67 1.01
N ALA A 167 17.75 1.51 1.27
CA ALA A 167 17.90 0.45 0.27
C ALA A 167 16.55 -0.06 -0.23
N LEU A 168 15.58 -0.31 0.66
CA LEU A 168 14.24 -0.75 0.27
C LEU A 168 13.50 0.31 -0.55
N THR A 169 13.54 1.58 -0.14
CA THR A 169 12.84 2.65 -0.87
C THR A 169 13.39 2.81 -2.28
N ILE A 170 14.71 2.82 -2.46
CA ILE A 170 15.32 3.02 -3.78
C ILE A 170 15.13 1.80 -4.68
N THR A 171 15.38 0.61 -4.16
CA THR A 171 15.27 -0.62 -4.95
C THR A 171 13.80 -1.00 -5.21
N GLY A 172 12.90 -0.73 -4.27
CA GLY A 172 11.45 -0.93 -4.42
C GLY A 172 10.81 0.08 -5.37
N MET A 173 11.19 1.37 -5.34
CA MET A 173 10.75 2.33 -6.36
C MET A 173 11.20 1.90 -7.76
N GLY A 174 12.44 1.43 -7.88
CA GLY A 174 12.95 0.89 -9.15
C GLY A 174 12.20 -0.35 -9.63
N GLY A 175 11.90 -1.29 -8.72
CA GLY A 175 11.10 -2.46 -9.06
C GLY A 175 9.65 -2.14 -9.44
N LEU A 176 9.02 -1.15 -8.80
CA LEU A 176 7.71 -0.65 -9.20
C LEU A 176 7.74 0.07 -10.57
N ALA A 177 8.80 0.83 -10.86
CA ALA A 177 8.99 1.40 -12.20
C ALA A 177 9.15 0.28 -13.25
N MET A 178 9.94 -0.75 -12.94
CA MET A 178 10.13 -1.92 -13.80
C MET A 178 8.84 -2.69 -14.05
N LEU A 179 7.96 -2.82 -13.03
CA LEU A 179 6.62 -3.38 -13.21
C LEU A 179 5.83 -2.60 -14.27
N GLY A 180 5.86 -1.27 -14.23
CA GLY A 180 5.27 -0.42 -15.27
C GLY A 180 5.83 -0.76 -16.66
N GLY A 181 7.15 -0.91 -16.77
CA GLY A 181 7.81 -1.32 -18.02
C GLY A 181 7.39 -2.72 -18.50
N PHE A 182 7.27 -3.71 -17.61
CA PHE A 182 6.82 -5.06 -17.96
C PHE A 182 5.35 -5.07 -18.39
N VAL A 183 4.48 -4.29 -17.72
CA VAL A 183 3.07 -4.15 -18.11
C VAL A 183 2.97 -3.56 -19.52
N LEU A 184 3.74 -2.52 -19.83
CA LEU A 184 3.79 -1.94 -21.18
C LEU A 184 4.30 -2.95 -22.22
N LEU A 185 5.35 -3.75 -21.93
CA LEU A 185 5.78 -4.84 -22.82
C LEU A 185 4.66 -5.85 -23.08
N GLY A 186 3.93 -6.24 -22.04
CA GLY A 186 2.78 -7.14 -22.16
C GLY A 186 1.65 -6.55 -23.00
N GLN A 187 1.40 -5.24 -22.92
CA GLN A 187 0.44 -4.55 -23.78
C GLN A 187 0.88 -4.48 -25.24
N ILE A 188 2.19 -4.33 -25.50
CA ILE A 188 2.74 -4.29 -26.86
C ILE A 188 2.67 -5.67 -27.53
N THR A 189 2.95 -6.73 -26.78
CA THR A 189 3.20 -8.07 -27.34
C THR A 189 2.10 -9.09 -27.07
N GLY A 190 1.22 -8.85 -26.09
CA GLY A 190 0.18 -9.78 -25.66
C GLY A 190 0.69 -10.95 -24.81
N THR A 191 1.98 -11.00 -24.46
CA THR A 191 2.59 -12.09 -23.68
C THR A 191 3.60 -11.56 -22.67
N TYR A 192 3.83 -12.33 -21.60
CA TYR A 192 4.87 -12.07 -20.60
C TYR A 192 6.00 -13.12 -20.62
N GLN A 193 6.00 -14.04 -21.59
CA GLN A 193 7.01 -15.09 -21.72
C GLN A 193 8.26 -14.55 -22.43
N ILE A 194 9.41 -14.59 -21.76
CA ILE A 194 10.68 -13.98 -22.23
C ILE A 194 11.16 -14.63 -23.53
N ASP A 195 11.05 -15.94 -23.67
CA ASP A 195 11.42 -16.67 -24.88
C ASP A 195 10.57 -16.26 -26.10
N GLN A 196 9.29 -15.93 -25.91
CA GLN A 196 8.44 -15.40 -26.97
C GLN A 196 8.75 -13.93 -27.28
N LEU A 197 9.01 -13.11 -26.24
CA LEU A 197 9.34 -11.70 -26.42
C LEU A 197 10.58 -11.48 -27.30
N VAL A 198 11.59 -12.36 -27.18
CA VAL A 198 12.84 -12.28 -27.97
C VAL A 198 12.56 -12.38 -29.47
N LEU A 199 11.51 -13.09 -29.88
CA LEU A 199 11.12 -13.23 -31.28
C LEU A 199 10.39 -11.99 -31.84
N MET A 200 9.93 -11.09 -30.97
CA MET A 200 9.13 -9.90 -31.31
C MET A 200 9.94 -8.61 -31.26
N LYS A 201 11.26 -8.69 -31.36
CA LYS A 201 12.21 -7.57 -31.23
C LYS A 201 11.82 -6.35 -32.08
N ASP A 202 11.62 -6.55 -33.38
CA ASP A 202 11.36 -5.44 -34.31
C ASP A 202 10.02 -4.75 -34.01
N SER A 203 8.99 -5.53 -33.68
CA SER A 203 7.69 -5.01 -33.27
C SER A 203 7.78 -4.18 -31.98
N ILE A 204 8.60 -4.60 -31.01
CA ILE A 204 8.81 -3.87 -29.76
C ILE A 204 9.55 -2.55 -30.01
N GLN A 205 10.63 -2.57 -30.79
CA GLN A 205 11.48 -1.39 -31.02
C GLN A 205 10.79 -0.30 -31.87
N GLN A 206 9.89 -0.70 -32.77
CA GLN A 206 9.13 0.22 -33.62
C GLN A 206 7.85 0.78 -32.93
N HIS A 207 7.44 0.21 -31.80
CA HIS A 207 6.20 0.63 -31.13
C HIS A 207 6.33 2.00 -30.44
N GLN A 208 5.26 2.80 -30.44
CA GLN A 208 5.24 4.16 -29.84
C GLN A 208 5.58 4.16 -28.34
N LEU A 209 5.22 3.08 -27.63
CA LEU A 209 5.49 2.90 -26.20
C LEU A 209 6.88 2.34 -25.89
N PHE A 210 7.77 2.17 -26.89
CA PHE A 210 9.11 1.63 -26.68
C PHE A 210 9.95 2.47 -25.71
N ILE A 211 9.98 3.78 -25.89
CA ILE A 211 10.80 4.70 -25.07
C ILE A 211 10.40 4.64 -23.57
N PRO A 212 9.12 4.84 -23.18
CA PRO A 212 8.75 4.73 -21.78
C PRO A 212 8.99 3.32 -21.22
N THR A 213 8.78 2.28 -22.03
CA THR A 213 9.06 0.89 -21.66
C THR A 213 10.54 0.67 -21.33
N LEU A 214 11.43 1.11 -22.22
CA LEU A 214 12.88 1.02 -22.06
C LEU A 214 13.33 1.78 -20.79
N LEU A 215 12.91 3.03 -20.63
CA LEU A 215 13.32 3.86 -19.48
C LEU A 215 12.86 3.26 -18.15
N LEU A 216 11.63 2.75 -18.07
CA LEU A 216 11.09 2.12 -16.86
C LEU A 216 11.85 0.84 -16.47
N ILE A 217 12.21 0.00 -17.45
CA ILE A 217 13.01 -1.21 -17.22
C ILE A 217 14.44 -0.85 -16.80
N LEU A 218 15.05 0.14 -17.47
CA LEU A 218 16.40 0.62 -17.12
C LEU A 218 16.45 1.22 -15.71
N LEU A 219 15.41 1.95 -15.27
CA LEU A 219 15.31 2.45 -13.89
C LEU A 219 15.33 1.30 -12.87
N GLY A 220 14.62 0.21 -13.14
CA GLY A 220 14.68 -1.01 -12.33
C GLY A 220 16.09 -1.61 -12.29
N ALA A 221 16.70 -1.82 -13.45
CA ALA A 221 18.04 -2.39 -13.55
C ALA A 221 19.09 -1.53 -12.82
N PHE A 222 19.09 -0.21 -13.03
CA PHE A 222 20.06 0.74 -12.49
C PHE A 222 19.93 0.94 -10.98
N THR A 223 18.71 0.92 -10.43
CA THR A 223 18.50 1.01 -8.98
C THR A 223 19.07 -0.22 -8.25
N LYS A 224 18.81 -1.45 -8.71
CA LYS A 224 19.37 -2.68 -8.10
C LYS A 224 20.86 -2.85 -8.30
N SER A 225 21.41 -2.41 -9.44
CA SER A 225 22.84 -2.48 -9.73
C SER A 225 23.63 -1.26 -9.25
N ALA A 226 23.01 -0.39 -8.43
CA ALA A 226 23.62 0.77 -7.81
C ALA A 226 24.32 1.72 -8.82
N GLN A 227 23.73 1.90 -10.00
CA GLN A 227 24.25 2.84 -11.01
C GLN A 227 23.93 4.29 -10.63
N PHE A 228 24.61 5.25 -11.25
CA PHE A 228 24.27 6.66 -11.09
C PHE A 228 22.83 6.93 -11.62
N PRO A 229 22.00 7.71 -10.90
CA PRO A 229 22.26 8.43 -9.63
C PRO A 229 22.00 7.62 -8.35
N PHE A 230 21.49 6.39 -8.45
CA PHE A 230 20.98 5.58 -7.34
C PHE A 230 22.05 4.87 -6.49
N HIS A 231 23.33 4.97 -6.82
CA HIS A 231 24.45 4.29 -6.16
C HIS A 231 24.56 4.39 -4.62
N PHE A 232 24.04 5.45 -4.00
CA PHE A 232 24.30 5.80 -2.60
C PHE A 232 23.65 4.86 -1.56
N TRP A 233 22.67 4.03 -1.93
CA TRP A 233 22.11 3.06 -0.99
C TRP A 233 23.10 1.95 -0.62
N LEU A 234 23.98 1.57 -1.56
CA LEU A 234 24.87 0.43 -1.38
C LEU A 234 25.93 0.67 -0.29
N PRO A 235 26.65 1.81 -0.25
CA PRO A 235 27.57 2.10 0.86
C PRO A 235 26.85 2.19 2.22
N ASN A 236 25.61 2.69 2.25
CA ASN A 236 24.83 2.78 3.48
C ASN A 236 24.27 1.42 3.93
N ALA A 237 24.17 0.43 3.04
CA ALA A 237 23.80 -0.94 3.37
C ALA A 237 24.95 -1.74 4.04
N MET A 238 26.18 -1.21 4.09
CA MET A 238 27.34 -1.86 4.74
C MET A 238 27.28 -1.91 6.28
N ALA A 239 26.18 -1.44 6.87
CA ALA A 239 25.84 -1.70 8.26
C ALA A 239 25.49 -3.18 8.52
N ALA A 240 25.19 -3.95 7.46
CA ALA A 240 24.90 -5.37 7.56
C ALA A 240 26.12 -6.20 8.06
N PRO A 241 25.87 -7.40 8.63
CA PRO A 241 26.93 -8.36 8.92
C PRO A 241 27.77 -8.67 7.67
N THR A 242 29.07 -8.87 7.81
CA THR A 242 29.95 -9.07 6.64
C THR A 242 29.56 -10.25 5.74
N PRO A 243 29.08 -11.40 6.24
CA PRO A 243 28.60 -12.48 5.37
C PRO A 243 27.46 -12.03 4.45
N VAL A 244 26.57 -11.16 4.93
CA VAL A 244 25.50 -10.56 4.13
C VAL A 244 26.08 -9.68 3.04
N SER A 245 27.00 -8.77 3.39
CA SER A 245 27.66 -7.90 2.41
C SER A 245 28.41 -8.69 1.34
N ALA A 246 29.14 -9.74 1.75
CA ALA A 246 29.84 -10.64 0.83
C ALA A 246 28.87 -11.28 -0.16
N TYR A 247 27.68 -11.71 0.30
CA TYR A 247 26.72 -12.39 -0.58
C TYR A 247 26.03 -11.42 -1.52
N LEU A 248 25.40 -10.39 -0.97
CA LEU A 248 24.55 -9.43 -1.69
C LEU A 248 25.33 -8.63 -2.71
N HIS A 249 26.55 -8.22 -2.37
CA HIS A 249 27.33 -7.27 -3.16
C HIS A 249 28.39 -7.93 -4.05
N SER A 250 28.66 -9.23 -3.87
CA SER A 250 29.61 -9.93 -4.73
C SER A 250 28.91 -10.78 -5.78
N ALA A 251 27.96 -11.64 -5.41
CA ALA A 251 27.45 -12.69 -6.31
C ALA A 251 26.00 -12.51 -6.74
N THR A 252 25.19 -11.73 -6.00
CA THR A 252 23.73 -11.87 -6.06
C THR A 252 22.99 -10.55 -6.34
N MET A 253 22.53 -9.83 -5.30
CA MET A 253 21.56 -8.73 -5.39
C MET A 253 21.97 -7.67 -6.41
N VAL A 254 23.22 -7.20 -6.32
CA VAL A 254 23.70 -6.14 -7.20
C VAL A 254 23.89 -6.59 -8.65
N LYS A 255 24.00 -7.89 -8.87
CA LYS A 255 24.04 -8.49 -10.21
C LYS A 255 22.65 -8.80 -10.75
N ALA A 256 21.58 -8.69 -9.98
CA ALA A 256 20.22 -8.91 -10.48
C ALA A 256 19.86 -7.92 -11.61
N GLY A 257 20.23 -6.64 -11.47
CA GLY A 257 20.07 -5.65 -12.54
C GLY A 257 20.89 -5.98 -13.79
N ILE A 258 22.12 -6.48 -13.60
CA ILE A 258 23.00 -6.91 -14.69
C ILE A 258 22.42 -8.15 -15.39
N PHE A 259 21.92 -9.12 -14.61
CA PHE A 259 21.24 -10.30 -15.14
C PHE A 259 20.04 -9.89 -15.98
N LEU A 260 19.23 -8.94 -15.51
CA LEU A 260 18.08 -8.45 -16.28
C LEU A 260 18.53 -7.80 -17.60
N LEU A 261 19.57 -6.96 -17.58
CA LEU A 261 20.11 -6.34 -18.79
C LEU A 261 20.63 -7.39 -19.77
N ALA A 262 21.35 -8.41 -19.31
CA ALA A 262 21.83 -9.50 -20.15
C ALA A 262 20.69 -10.38 -20.68
N ARG A 263 19.69 -10.68 -19.83
CA ARG A 263 18.51 -11.50 -20.16
C ARG A 263 17.63 -10.84 -21.23
N LEU A 264 17.45 -9.53 -21.14
CA LEU A 264 16.64 -8.74 -22.08
C LEU A 264 17.47 -8.07 -23.17
N ALA A 265 18.79 -8.32 -23.22
CA ALA A 265 19.68 -7.77 -24.23
C ALA A 265 19.17 -8.01 -25.68
N PRO A 266 18.64 -9.20 -26.04
CA PRO A 266 18.13 -9.43 -27.40
C PRO A 266 16.97 -8.50 -27.80
N LEU A 267 16.21 -7.98 -26.83
CA LEU A 267 15.10 -7.05 -27.08
C LEU A 267 15.57 -5.64 -27.40
N PHE A 268 16.68 -5.20 -26.80
CA PHE A 268 17.11 -3.80 -26.83
C PHE A 268 18.36 -3.53 -27.66
N ILE A 269 19.24 -4.53 -27.86
CA ILE A 269 20.41 -4.39 -28.72
C ILE A 269 19.95 -4.05 -30.15
N GLY A 270 20.57 -3.02 -30.75
CA GLY A 270 20.15 -2.41 -32.01
C GLY A 270 19.45 -1.06 -31.83
N ALA A 271 18.89 -0.78 -30.66
CA ALA A 271 18.31 0.52 -30.36
C ALA A 271 19.40 1.50 -29.87
N ALA A 272 19.65 2.57 -30.64
CA ALA A 272 20.66 3.58 -30.30
C ALA A 272 20.46 4.19 -28.90
N LEU A 273 19.21 4.38 -28.48
CA LEU A 273 18.88 4.93 -27.16
C LEU A 273 19.34 4.02 -26.02
N TYR A 274 19.19 2.70 -26.17
CA TYR A 274 19.68 1.71 -25.19
C TYR A 274 21.20 1.79 -25.09
N HIS A 275 21.90 1.70 -26.23
CA HIS A 275 23.37 1.73 -26.26
C HIS A 275 23.94 3.00 -25.61
N ASN A 276 23.37 4.16 -25.94
CA ASN A 276 23.82 5.44 -25.38
C ASN A 276 23.60 5.49 -23.87
N ILE A 277 22.38 5.25 -23.39
CA ILE A 277 22.07 5.38 -21.95
C ILE A 277 22.91 4.39 -21.14
N VAL A 278 22.91 3.11 -21.53
CA VAL A 278 23.55 2.05 -20.75
C VAL A 278 25.07 2.19 -20.76
N THR A 279 25.69 2.48 -21.91
CA THR A 279 27.14 2.66 -22.01
C THR A 279 27.63 3.84 -21.18
N PHE A 280 27.01 5.02 -21.34
CA PHE A 280 27.48 6.23 -20.66
C PHE A 280 27.15 6.24 -19.16
N VAL A 281 25.98 5.72 -18.74
CA VAL A 281 25.68 5.57 -17.31
C VAL A 281 26.65 4.59 -16.66
N GLY A 282 26.96 3.47 -17.32
CA GLY A 282 27.95 2.51 -16.84
C GLY A 282 29.34 3.11 -16.72
N LEU A 283 29.82 3.79 -17.76
CA LEU A 283 31.14 4.42 -17.80
C LEU A 283 31.28 5.55 -16.75
N PHE A 284 30.27 6.39 -16.61
CA PHE A 284 30.25 7.44 -15.60
C PHE A 284 30.26 6.85 -14.18
N THR A 285 29.43 5.83 -13.94
CA THR A 285 29.37 5.11 -12.66
C THR A 285 30.71 4.46 -12.32
N LEU A 286 31.36 3.81 -13.30
CA LEU A 286 32.69 3.22 -13.20
C LEU A 286 33.72 4.22 -12.67
N CYS A 287 33.82 5.39 -13.32
CA CYS A 287 34.80 6.42 -12.98
C CYS A 287 34.49 7.10 -11.64
N MET A 288 33.25 7.54 -11.45
CA MET A 288 32.81 8.25 -10.24
C MET A 288 33.02 7.38 -9.00
N ALA A 289 32.60 6.11 -9.05
CA ALA A 289 32.73 5.23 -7.90
C ALA A 289 34.18 4.83 -7.60
N ALA A 290 35.02 4.66 -8.64
CA ALA A 290 36.45 4.44 -8.44
C ALA A 290 37.12 5.63 -7.75
N GLY A 291 36.77 6.86 -8.17
CA GLY A 291 37.22 8.10 -7.53
C GLY A 291 36.81 8.17 -6.05
N PHE A 292 35.53 7.92 -5.74
CA PHE A 292 35.05 7.95 -4.35
C PHE A 292 35.65 6.86 -3.47
N ALA A 293 35.93 5.66 -4.00
CA ALA A 293 36.54 4.58 -3.24
C ALA A 293 37.91 4.96 -2.63
N ILE A 294 38.70 5.79 -3.35
CA ILE A 294 40.03 6.22 -2.91
C ILE A 294 40.01 7.00 -1.60
N PHE A 295 38.89 7.64 -1.25
CA PHE A 295 38.78 8.53 -0.10
C PHE A 295 37.85 8.01 1.01
N LYS A 296 37.34 6.77 0.89
CA LYS A 296 36.54 6.18 1.97
C LYS A 296 37.44 5.63 3.07
N GLU A 297 37.19 6.02 4.30
CA GLU A 297 37.97 5.59 5.48
C GLU A 297 37.48 4.26 6.08
N ASP A 298 36.31 3.78 5.68
CA ASP A 298 35.77 2.49 6.11
C ASP A 298 36.12 1.40 5.09
N LEU A 299 36.67 0.28 5.55
CA LEU A 299 37.08 -0.85 4.72
C LEU A 299 35.92 -1.41 3.87
N LYS A 300 34.74 -1.63 4.48
CA LYS A 300 33.55 -2.08 3.73
C LYS A 300 33.01 -0.97 2.83
N GLY A 301 33.11 0.28 3.27
CA GLY A 301 32.76 1.46 2.46
C GLY A 301 33.58 1.54 1.17
N LEU A 302 34.89 1.33 1.25
CA LEU A 302 35.78 1.24 0.08
C LEU A 302 35.37 0.07 -0.84
N LEU A 303 35.13 -1.11 -0.25
CA LEU A 303 34.68 -2.28 -1.01
C LEU A 303 33.31 -2.06 -1.69
N ALA A 304 32.40 -1.31 -1.07
CA ALA A 304 31.11 -0.94 -1.66
C ALA A 304 31.30 -0.06 -2.91
N TYR A 305 32.12 0.99 -2.85
CA TYR A 305 32.37 1.84 -4.01
C TYR A 305 33.17 1.12 -5.11
N SER A 306 34.13 0.26 -4.74
CA SER A 306 34.79 -0.59 -5.73
C SER A 306 33.81 -1.55 -6.41
N THR A 307 32.79 -2.03 -5.70
CA THR A 307 31.71 -2.85 -6.27
C THR A 307 30.90 -2.05 -7.28
N ILE A 308 30.43 -0.84 -6.91
CA ILE A 308 29.71 0.06 -7.83
C ILE A 308 30.53 0.31 -9.11
N SER A 309 31.83 0.54 -8.95
CA SER A 309 32.76 0.77 -10.05
C SER A 309 32.80 -0.41 -11.03
N HIS A 310 32.99 -1.64 -10.54
CA HIS A 310 32.99 -2.83 -11.40
C HIS A 310 31.61 -3.17 -12.00
N LEU A 311 30.51 -2.88 -11.30
CA LEU A 311 29.18 -3.01 -11.89
C LEU A 311 29.00 -2.02 -13.04
N GLY A 312 29.49 -0.78 -12.89
CA GLY A 312 29.53 0.22 -13.96
C GLY A 312 30.31 -0.26 -15.19
N LEU A 313 31.44 -0.95 -14.98
CA LEU A 313 32.19 -1.59 -16.08
C LEU A 313 31.34 -2.64 -16.82
N ILE A 314 30.67 -3.53 -16.08
CA ILE A 314 29.82 -4.58 -16.69
C ILE A 314 28.65 -3.95 -17.44
N VAL A 315 27.99 -2.95 -16.84
CA VAL A 315 26.88 -2.22 -17.47
C VAL A 315 27.37 -1.52 -18.73
N CYS A 316 28.55 -0.91 -18.72
CA CYS A 316 29.16 -0.29 -19.89
C CYS A 316 29.33 -1.31 -21.04
N LEU A 317 29.90 -2.48 -20.74
CA LEU A 317 30.08 -3.56 -21.72
C LEU A 317 28.76 -4.09 -22.29
N LEU A 318 27.74 -4.32 -21.45
CA LEU A 318 26.41 -4.70 -21.92
C LEU A 318 25.77 -3.61 -22.77
N GLY A 319 26.07 -2.34 -22.48
CA GLY A 319 25.64 -1.19 -23.27
C GLY A 319 26.27 -1.13 -24.66
N LEU A 320 27.53 -1.58 -24.83
CA LEU A 320 28.15 -1.68 -26.16
C LEU A 320 27.41 -2.71 -27.04
N GLY A 321 27.00 -3.83 -26.44
CA GLY A 321 26.10 -4.80 -27.06
C GLY A 321 26.70 -5.65 -28.19
N SER A 322 27.99 -5.54 -28.47
CA SER A 322 28.68 -6.44 -29.39
C SER A 322 28.82 -7.84 -28.77
N PRO A 323 28.95 -8.91 -29.58
CA PRO A 323 29.13 -10.25 -29.05
C PRO A 323 30.35 -10.39 -28.14
N LEU A 324 31.45 -9.74 -28.51
CA LEU A 324 32.68 -9.75 -27.73
C LEU A 324 32.56 -8.93 -26.44
N ALA A 325 31.86 -7.79 -26.46
CA ALA A 325 31.58 -6.98 -25.27
C ALA A 325 30.70 -7.72 -24.27
N VAL A 326 29.65 -8.42 -24.73
CA VAL A 326 28.78 -9.22 -23.85
C VAL A 326 29.57 -10.36 -23.21
N ALA A 327 30.43 -11.04 -23.95
CA ALA A 327 31.30 -12.08 -23.40
C ALA A 327 32.32 -11.52 -22.40
N ALA A 328 32.92 -10.35 -22.68
CA ALA A 328 33.78 -9.65 -21.73
C ALA A 328 33.01 -9.28 -20.44
N ALA A 329 31.75 -8.86 -20.57
CA ALA A 329 30.86 -8.57 -19.45
C ALA A 329 30.63 -9.82 -18.59
N ILE A 330 30.32 -10.96 -19.22
CA ILE A 330 30.11 -12.26 -18.56
C ILE A 330 31.37 -12.74 -17.86
N PHE A 331 32.52 -12.64 -18.51
CA PHE A 331 33.81 -12.98 -17.90
C PHE A 331 34.09 -12.09 -16.68
N HIS A 332 33.81 -10.78 -16.78
CA HIS A 332 33.95 -9.87 -15.64
C HIS A 332 32.94 -10.13 -14.52
N ILE A 333 31.73 -10.61 -14.81
CA ILE A 333 30.74 -11.03 -13.80
C ILE A 333 31.32 -12.16 -12.94
N ILE A 334 31.92 -13.18 -13.57
CA ILE A 334 32.57 -14.32 -12.90
C ILE A 334 33.73 -13.80 -12.04
N ASN A 335 34.64 -13.03 -12.63
CA ASN A 335 35.81 -12.51 -11.95
C ASN A 335 35.43 -11.63 -10.75
N HIS A 336 34.52 -10.69 -10.95
CA HIS A 336 34.05 -9.82 -9.88
C HIS A 336 33.38 -10.62 -8.75
N ALA A 337 32.65 -11.69 -9.07
CA ALA A 337 32.05 -12.52 -8.03
C ALA A 337 33.12 -13.22 -7.16
N THR A 338 34.20 -13.72 -7.77
CA THR A 338 35.26 -14.45 -7.04
C THR A 338 36.09 -13.54 -6.15
N PHE A 339 36.73 -12.51 -6.72
CA PHE A 339 37.62 -11.65 -5.93
C PHE A 339 36.86 -10.79 -4.91
N LYS A 340 35.63 -10.33 -5.23
CA LYS A 340 34.89 -9.46 -4.31
C LYS A 340 34.33 -10.22 -3.11
N ALA A 341 33.84 -11.45 -3.30
CA ALA A 341 33.39 -12.29 -2.20
C ALA A 341 34.56 -12.61 -1.25
N ALA A 342 35.74 -12.92 -1.81
CA ALA A 342 36.95 -13.11 -1.01
C ALA A 342 37.33 -11.83 -0.23
N LEU A 343 37.36 -10.68 -0.89
CA LEU A 343 37.70 -9.39 -0.26
C LEU A 343 36.76 -9.01 0.88
N PHE A 344 35.44 -9.22 0.74
CA PHE A 344 34.51 -8.98 1.83
C PHE A 344 34.73 -9.96 3.00
N MET A 345 34.96 -11.24 2.73
CA MET A 345 35.26 -12.22 3.79
C MET A 345 36.57 -11.88 4.51
N ILE A 346 37.60 -11.45 3.79
CA ILE A 346 38.87 -10.98 4.35
C ILE A 346 38.67 -9.70 5.17
N ALA A 347 37.90 -8.72 4.67
CA ALA A 347 37.56 -7.52 5.43
C ALA A 347 36.82 -7.85 6.73
N GLY A 348 35.98 -8.89 6.73
CA GLY A 348 35.32 -9.36 7.94
C GLY A 348 36.24 -10.12 8.89
N ILE A 349 37.27 -10.82 8.38
CA ILE A 349 38.34 -11.39 9.21
C ILE A 349 39.12 -10.27 9.90
N ILE A 350 39.53 -9.24 9.16
CA ILE A 350 40.24 -8.07 9.71
C ILE A 350 39.39 -7.39 10.78
N ASP A 351 38.11 -7.11 10.51
CA ASP A 351 37.18 -6.49 11.47
C ASP A 351 37.00 -7.35 12.73
N HIS A 352 36.88 -8.66 12.57
CA HIS A 352 36.71 -9.62 13.68
C HIS A 352 37.95 -9.71 14.57
N GLU A 353 39.14 -9.82 13.98
CA GLU A 353 40.39 -10.03 14.74
C GLU A 353 40.94 -8.73 15.32
N THR A 354 40.83 -7.61 14.60
CA THR A 354 41.40 -6.33 15.02
C THR A 354 40.43 -5.48 15.85
N GLY A 355 39.13 -5.76 15.78
CA GLY A 355 38.07 -4.99 16.44
C GLY A 355 37.74 -3.65 15.78
N THR A 356 38.28 -3.39 14.58
CA THR A 356 37.98 -2.18 13.81
C THR A 356 38.08 -2.41 12.31
N ARG A 357 37.34 -1.62 11.55
CA ARG A 357 37.37 -1.58 10.07
C ARG A 357 37.76 -0.20 9.53
N ASP A 358 38.24 0.68 10.40
CA ASP A 358 38.65 2.05 10.08
C ASP A 358 40.10 2.05 9.54
N LEU A 359 40.26 2.41 8.27
CA LEU A 359 41.56 2.46 7.59
C LEU A 359 42.54 3.46 8.22
N ARG A 360 42.06 4.41 9.04
CA ARG A 360 42.93 5.34 9.78
C ARG A 360 43.63 4.65 10.95
N LYS A 361 43.03 3.58 11.47
CA LYS A 361 43.51 2.81 12.63
C LYS A 361 44.22 1.51 12.23
N LEU A 362 43.78 0.90 11.14
CA LEU A 362 44.39 -0.31 10.56
C LEU A 362 45.71 0.06 9.88
N SER A 363 46.83 -0.11 10.59
CA SER A 363 48.16 0.23 10.11
C SER A 363 49.17 -0.82 10.58
N GLY A 364 50.06 -1.28 9.69
CA GLY A 364 51.14 -2.21 10.03
C GLY A 364 50.68 -3.60 10.51
N ILE A 365 49.48 -4.06 10.13
CA ILE A 365 48.91 -5.31 10.67
C ILE A 365 49.46 -6.59 10.00
N TRP A 366 50.37 -6.48 9.03
CA TRP A 366 50.99 -7.63 8.36
C TRP A 366 51.63 -8.63 9.34
N GLN A 367 52.21 -8.12 10.42
CA GLN A 367 52.87 -8.96 11.43
C GLN A 367 51.87 -9.79 12.26
N LEU A 368 50.63 -9.31 12.40
CA LEU A 368 49.57 -9.99 13.14
C LEU A 368 48.81 -10.97 12.26
N LEU A 369 48.55 -10.58 11.00
CA LEU A 369 47.72 -11.34 10.05
C LEU A 369 48.42 -11.53 8.69
N PRO A 370 49.58 -12.21 8.63
CA PRO A 370 50.37 -12.33 7.39
C PRO A 370 49.65 -13.15 6.32
N PHE A 371 48.92 -14.20 6.70
CA PHE A 371 48.22 -15.06 5.76
C PHE A 371 46.99 -14.33 5.19
N THR A 372 46.21 -13.66 6.04
CA THR A 372 45.11 -12.81 5.58
C THR A 372 45.63 -11.65 4.71
N GLY A 373 46.82 -11.13 5.01
CA GLY A 373 47.55 -10.19 4.16
C GLY A 373 47.85 -10.74 2.76
N THR A 374 48.40 -11.95 2.65
CA THR A 374 48.66 -12.59 1.34
C THR A 374 47.40 -12.78 0.52
N LEU A 375 46.30 -13.24 1.13
CA LEU A 375 45.01 -13.37 0.45
C LEU A 375 44.47 -12.02 -0.03
N THR A 376 44.65 -10.96 0.78
CA THR A 376 44.28 -9.60 0.38
C THR A 376 45.10 -9.14 -0.81
N MET A 377 46.41 -9.39 -0.84
CA MET A 377 47.27 -9.04 -1.98
C MET A 377 46.83 -9.74 -3.27
N ILE A 378 46.58 -11.05 -3.23
CA ILE A 378 46.14 -11.82 -4.41
C ILE A 378 44.81 -11.29 -4.95
N THR A 379 43.83 -11.11 -4.07
CA THR A 379 42.47 -10.69 -4.46
C THR A 379 42.41 -9.19 -4.84
N ALA A 380 43.22 -8.34 -4.21
CA ALA A 380 43.38 -6.95 -4.61
C ALA A 380 44.16 -6.81 -5.92
N ALA A 381 45.14 -7.67 -6.20
CA ALA A 381 45.84 -7.71 -7.49
C ALA A 381 44.88 -8.08 -8.64
N SER A 382 43.99 -9.05 -8.40
CA SER A 382 42.88 -9.35 -9.31
C SER A 382 41.95 -8.15 -9.51
N MET A 383 41.53 -7.49 -8.44
CA MET A 383 40.70 -6.27 -8.52
C MET A 383 41.39 -5.11 -9.28
N ALA A 384 42.69 -4.93 -9.07
CA ALA A 384 43.51 -3.93 -9.75
C ALA A 384 43.76 -4.26 -11.23
N GLY A 385 43.72 -5.54 -11.61
CA GLY A 385 44.03 -6.01 -12.96
C GLY A 385 45.54 -6.18 -13.19
N VAL A 386 46.24 -6.80 -12.24
CA VAL A 386 47.66 -7.13 -12.36
C VAL A 386 47.84 -8.36 -13.27
N PRO A 387 48.83 -8.39 -14.17
CA PRO A 387 49.08 -9.54 -15.06
C PRO A 387 49.08 -10.89 -14.32
N LEU A 388 48.67 -11.95 -15.02
CA LEU A 388 48.49 -13.32 -14.50
C LEU A 388 47.30 -13.53 -13.53
N THR A 389 46.59 -12.46 -13.16
CA THR A 389 45.30 -12.58 -12.46
C THR A 389 44.14 -12.52 -13.43
N ASN A 390 43.02 -13.16 -13.10
CA ASN A 390 41.80 -13.14 -13.91
C ASN A 390 41.27 -11.72 -14.20
N GLY A 391 41.46 -10.77 -13.28
CA GLY A 391 41.01 -9.40 -13.47
C GLY A 391 41.80 -8.59 -14.49
N PHE A 392 43.05 -8.97 -14.80
CA PHE A 392 43.82 -8.36 -15.90
C PHE A 392 43.15 -8.63 -17.24
N LEU A 393 42.90 -9.91 -17.53
CA LEU A 393 42.22 -10.35 -18.76
C LEU A 393 40.88 -9.64 -18.94
N SER A 394 40.12 -9.52 -17.86
CA SER A 394 38.82 -8.85 -17.83
C SER A 394 38.88 -7.36 -18.21
N LYS A 395 39.91 -6.65 -17.72
CA LYS A 395 40.11 -5.23 -18.02
C LYS A 395 40.69 -5.02 -19.43
N GLU A 396 41.58 -5.89 -19.87
CA GLU A 396 42.12 -5.84 -21.23
C GLU A 396 41.01 -6.03 -22.26
N MET A 397 40.12 -7.02 -22.05
CA MET A 397 38.91 -7.21 -22.86
C MET A 397 38.00 -5.96 -22.81
N PHE A 398 37.84 -5.34 -21.64
CA PHE A 398 37.06 -4.11 -21.52
C PHE A 398 37.61 -2.97 -22.36
N PHE A 399 38.92 -2.70 -22.29
CA PHE A 399 39.53 -1.64 -23.10
C PHE A 399 39.49 -1.97 -24.59
N THR A 400 39.69 -3.24 -24.96
CA THR A 400 39.61 -3.70 -26.35
C THR A 400 38.22 -3.42 -26.94
N GLU A 401 37.17 -3.84 -26.25
CA GLU A 401 35.79 -3.68 -26.73
C GLU A 401 35.34 -2.22 -26.71
N LEU A 402 35.78 -1.43 -25.74
CA LEU A 402 35.48 -0.01 -25.70
C LEU A 402 36.06 0.74 -26.92
N LEU A 403 37.30 0.40 -27.32
CA LEU A 403 37.95 1.00 -28.49
C LEU A 403 37.38 0.47 -29.82
N ALA A 404 36.98 -0.80 -29.87
CA ALA A 404 36.46 -1.42 -31.08
C ALA A 404 35.04 -0.94 -31.45
N ASN A 405 34.20 -0.67 -30.45
CA ASN A 405 32.76 -0.39 -30.66
C ASN A 405 32.40 1.11 -30.64
N LEU A 406 33.35 1.98 -30.27
CA LEU A 406 33.14 3.44 -30.30
C LEU A 406 34.04 4.06 -31.37
N SER A 407 33.58 5.18 -31.95
CA SER A 407 34.35 5.91 -32.96
C SER A 407 34.37 7.42 -32.68
N GLY A 408 35.31 8.12 -33.32
CA GLY A 408 35.42 9.58 -33.26
C GLY A 408 35.73 10.14 -31.86
N PRO A 409 35.26 11.36 -31.53
CA PRO A 409 35.53 12.02 -30.25
C PRO A 409 34.99 11.25 -29.03
N VAL A 410 33.88 10.53 -29.21
CA VAL A 410 33.25 9.73 -28.15
C VAL A 410 34.17 8.60 -27.69
N MET A 411 34.84 7.92 -28.63
CA MET A 411 35.84 6.89 -28.32
C MET A 411 36.98 7.46 -27.49
N VAL A 412 37.55 8.61 -27.90
CA VAL A 412 38.68 9.23 -27.21
C VAL A 412 38.32 9.63 -25.78
N ILE A 413 37.19 10.32 -25.59
CA ILE A 413 36.71 10.69 -24.26
C ILE A 413 36.45 9.45 -23.41
N SER A 414 35.81 8.42 -23.99
CA SER A 414 35.51 7.19 -23.27
C SER A 414 36.77 6.42 -22.86
N ALA A 415 37.78 6.36 -23.73
CA ALA A 415 39.07 5.76 -23.45
C ALA A 415 39.83 6.50 -22.34
N ILE A 416 39.79 7.85 -22.34
CA ILE A 416 40.38 8.67 -21.26
C ILE A 416 39.68 8.38 -19.93
N VAL A 417 38.34 8.41 -19.92
CA VAL A 417 37.55 8.14 -18.70
C VAL A 417 37.77 6.71 -18.20
N ALA A 418 37.83 5.73 -19.10
CA ALA A 418 38.10 4.33 -18.76
C ALA A 418 39.53 4.14 -18.20
N THR A 419 40.53 4.80 -18.79
CA THR A 419 41.92 4.77 -18.30
C THR A 419 42.03 5.44 -16.93
N LEU A 420 41.39 6.60 -16.75
CA LEU A 420 41.32 7.30 -15.47
C LEU A 420 40.64 6.44 -14.39
N SER A 421 39.57 5.75 -14.74
CA SER A 421 38.91 4.77 -13.86
C SER A 421 39.85 3.63 -13.50
N GLY A 422 40.66 3.15 -14.45
CA GLY A 422 41.71 2.16 -14.23
C GLY A 422 42.77 2.64 -13.24
N ILE A 423 43.27 3.87 -13.40
CA ILE A 423 44.20 4.53 -12.47
C ILE A 423 43.60 4.54 -11.06
N PHE A 424 42.37 5.03 -10.91
CA PHE A 424 41.69 5.05 -9.61
C PHE A 424 41.47 3.65 -9.03
N ALA A 425 41.17 2.67 -9.87
CA ALA A 425 40.99 1.28 -9.45
C ALA A 425 42.27 0.68 -8.88
N VAL A 426 43.40 0.91 -9.54
CA VAL A 426 44.71 0.50 -9.03
C VAL A 426 45.02 1.26 -7.73
N SER A 427 44.78 2.58 -7.67
CA SER A 427 45.06 3.37 -6.47
C SER A 427 44.30 2.92 -5.23
N TYR A 428 42.98 2.67 -5.32
CA TYR A 428 42.24 2.19 -4.15
C TYR A 428 42.60 0.74 -3.78
N SER A 429 43.03 -0.08 -4.76
CA SER A 429 43.48 -1.46 -4.51
C SER A 429 44.82 -1.47 -3.78
N ILE A 430 45.75 -0.59 -4.16
CA ILE A 430 47.01 -0.39 -3.44
C ILE A 430 46.73 0.19 -2.06
N ARG A 431 45.81 1.16 -1.92
CA ARG A 431 45.39 1.71 -0.63
C ARG A 431 44.91 0.61 0.32
N LEU A 432 44.09 -0.31 -0.17
CA LEU A 432 43.59 -1.45 0.60
C LEU A 432 44.73 -2.32 1.14
N VAL A 433 45.74 -2.61 0.32
CA VAL A 433 46.87 -3.47 0.70
C VAL A 433 47.89 -2.70 1.55
N HIS A 434 48.48 -1.65 0.99
CA HIS A 434 49.53 -0.86 1.64
C HIS A 434 49.00 -0.18 2.91
N GLY A 435 47.84 0.48 2.85
CA GLY A 435 47.28 1.20 3.98
C GLY A 435 46.99 0.32 5.20
N VAL A 436 46.46 -0.89 4.97
CA VAL A 436 46.08 -1.80 6.06
C VAL A 436 47.31 -2.54 6.62
N PHE A 437 48.16 -3.09 5.76
CA PHE A 437 49.18 -4.06 6.17
C PHE A 437 50.58 -3.46 6.37
N PHE A 438 50.94 -2.42 5.61
CA PHE A 438 52.33 -1.93 5.50
C PHE A 438 52.54 -0.48 5.93
N ASP A 439 51.49 0.33 5.99
CA ASP A 439 51.57 1.74 6.41
C ASP A 439 51.76 1.85 7.93
N GLY A 440 52.76 2.61 8.39
CA GLY A 440 52.98 2.92 9.81
C GLY A 440 53.62 1.82 10.67
N SER A 441 53.78 2.11 11.97
CA SER A 441 54.25 1.18 12.99
C SER A 441 53.19 0.13 13.32
N VAL A 442 53.63 -1.03 13.80
CA VAL A 442 52.82 -2.23 14.05
C VAL A 442 51.63 -1.93 14.97
N GLY A 443 50.42 -1.96 14.43
CA GLY A 443 49.17 -2.06 15.19
C GLY A 443 48.93 -1.00 16.27
N GLN A 444 49.61 0.16 16.22
CA GLN A 444 49.62 1.12 17.35
C GLN A 444 48.22 1.59 17.75
N HIS A 445 47.32 1.75 16.76
CA HIS A 445 45.95 2.23 16.93
C HIS A 445 44.89 1.13 16.80
N VAL A 446 45.32 -0.13 16.68
CA VAL A 446 44.42 -1.28 16.59
C VAL A 446 43.89 -1.61 17.99
N PRO A 447 42.56 -1.73 18.19
CA PRO A 447 41.99 -2.07 19.49
C PRO A 447 42.48 -3.40 20.07
N ASN A 448 42.53 -4.45 19.25
CA ASN A 448 43.04 -5.76 19.66
C ASN A 448 44.50 -5.95 19.26
N LYS A 449 45.43 -5.81 20.21
CA LYS A 449 46.87 -6.00 19.98
C LYS A 449 47.29 -7.48 19.89
N GLU A 450 46.44 -8.40 20.36
CA GLU A 450 46.65 -9.85 20.31
C GLU A 450 45.95 -10.50 19.10
N ALA A 451 45.62 -9.71 18.08
CA ALA A 451 45.00 -10.22 16.86
C ALA A 451 45.85 -11.34 16.23
N HIS A 452 45.20 -12.44 15.86
CA HIS A 452 45.86 -13.61 15.29
C HIS A 452 45.07 -14.16 14.11
N GLU A 453 45.67 -15.06 13.33
CA GLU A 453 44.96 -15.69 12.23
C GLU A 453 43.79 -16.55 12.74
N PRO A 454 42.57 -16.40 12.21
CA PRO A 454 41.39 -17.11 12.72
C PRO A 454 41.41 -18.60 12.34
N ALA A 455 40.46 -19.37 12.88
CA ALA A 455 40.32 -20.79 12.55
C ALA A 455 40.21 -21.05 11.04
N LEU A 456 40.67 -22.22 10.58
CA LEU A 456 40.70 -22.58 9.16
C LEU A 456 39.31 -22.47 8.51
N GLY A 457 38.24 -22.81 9.22
CA GLY A 457 36.87 -22.70 8.70
C GLY A 457 36.42 -21.28 8.35
N MET A 458 37.02 -20.24 8.95
CA MET A 458 36.77 -18.84 8.59
C MET A 458 37.58 -18.41 7.36
N ARG A 459 38.78 -18.97 7.16
CA ARG A 459 39.70 -18.62 6.06
C ARG A 459 39.47 -19.43 4.79
N LEU A 460 39.06 -20.69 4.92
CA LEU A 460 38.92 -21.66 3.81
C LEU A 460 38.08 -21.11 2.65
N PRO A 461 36.91 -20.49 2.87
CA PRO A 461 36.13 -19.85 1.79
C PRO A 461 36.92 -18.80 1.00
N ALA A 462 37.68 -17.94 1.69
CA ALA A 462 38.49 -16.90 1.06
C ALA A 462 39.71 -17.49 0.32
N ILE A 463 40.33 -18.55 0.86
CA ILE A 463 41.44 -19.27 0.20
C ILE A 463 40.98 -19.85 -1.13
N ILE A 464 39.83 -20.54 -1.16
CA ILE A 464 39.29 -21.16 -2.38
C ILE A 464 39.08 -20.08 -3.45
N LEU A 465 38.44 -18.97 -3.10
CA LEU A 465 38.18 -17.89 -4.07
C LEU A 465 39.46 -17.16 -4.52
N ALA A 466 40.42 -16.94 -3.62
CA ALA A 466 41.71 -16.34 -3.98
C ALA A 466 42.50 -17.25 -4.93
N SER A 467 42.49 -18.57 -4.69
CA SER A 467 43.11 -19.54 -5.59
C SER A 467 42.47 -19.54 -6.98
N LEU A 468 41.14 -19.42 -7.07
CA LEU A 468 40.42 -19.29 -8.33
C LEU A 468 40.80 -18.02 -9.10
N CYS A 469 41.12 -16.91 -8.42
CA CYS A 469 41.56 -15.68 -9.09
C CYS A 469 42.88 -15.87 -9.87
N ILE A 470 43.78 -16.72 -9.36
CA ILE A 470 45.05 -17.07 -10.02
C ILE A 470 44.81 -18.14 -11.08
N LEU A 471 44.10 -19.23 -10.73
CA LEU A 471 43.87 -20.35 -11.65
C LEU A 471 43.13 -19.91 -12.92
N VAL A 472 42.10 -19.06 -12.80
CA VAL A 472 41.39 -18.52 -13.97
C VAL A 472 42.26 -17.51 -14.75
N GLY A 473 43.20 -16.82 -14.09
CA GLY A 473 44.15 -15.93 -14.76
C GLY A 473 45.19 -16.68 -15.60
N ILE A 474 45.64 -17.84 -15.13
CA ILE A 474 46.64 -18.68 -15.81
C ILE A 474 45.97 -19.61 -16.85
N PHE A 475 44.79 -20.16 -16.56
CA PHE A 475 44.08 -21.11 -17.43
C PHE A 475 42.65 -20.64 -17.79
N PRO A 476 42.50 -19.45 -18.42
CA PRO A 476 41.18 -18.87 -18.68
C PRO A 476 40.33 -19.69 -19.66
N ALA A 477 40.94 -20.22 -20.72
CA ALA A 477 40.25 -21.01 -21.73
C ALA A 477 39.65 -22.31 -21.16
N LEU A 478 40.37 -22.99 -20.26
CA LEU A 478 39.94 -24.25 -19.65
C LEU A 478 38.83 -24.03 -18.62
N LEU A 479 38.95 -23.01 -17.77
CA LEU A 479 38.07 -22.83 -16.61
C LEU A 479 36.84 -21.96 -16.89
N ALA A 480 36.93 -21.01 -17.82
CA ALA A 480 35.86 -20.05 -18.09
C ALA A 480 35.37 -20.05 -19.55
N GLY A 481 36.17 -20.52 -20.52
CA GLY A 481 35.86 -20.39 -21.94
C GLY A 481 34.53 -21.01 -22.36
N THR A 482 34.26 -22.25 -21.97
CA THR A 482 33.02 -22.96 -22.31
C THR A 482 31.77 -22.29 -21.74
N MET A 483 31.85 -21.86 -20.48
CA MET A 483 30.78 -21.14 -19.80
C MET A 483 30.53 -19.78 -20.44
N VAL A 484 31.58 -18.98 -20.66
CA VAL A 484 31.47 -17.65 -21.27
C VAL A 484 30.84 -17.74 -22.66
N ASN A 485 31.36 -18.62 -23.53
CA ASN A 485 30.86 -18.75 -24.90
C ASN A 485 29.40 -19.23 -24.94
N SER A 486 29.01 -20.16 -24.07
CA SER A 486 27.62 -20.65 -24.01
C SER A 486 26.66 -19.59 -23.47
N VAL A 487 27.08 -18.83 -22.46
CA VAL A 487 26.27 -17.72 -21.92
C VAL A 487 26.13 -16.59 -22.93
N THR A 488 27.20 -16.25 -23.66
CA THR A 488 27.15 -15.23 -24.73
C THR A 488 26.14 -15.60 -25.81
N ARG A 489 26.18 -16.85 -26.29
CA ARG A 489 25.20 -17.38 -27.27
C ARG A 489 23.76 -17.25 -26.75
N ALA A 490 23.53 -17.63 -25.50
CA ALA A 490 22.21 -17.53 -24.87
C ALA A 490 21.75 -16.07 -24.68
N SER A 491 22.65 -15.17 -24.27
CA SER A 491 22.35 -13.77 -23.98
C SER A 491 22.08 -12.93 -25.23
N LEU A 492 22.63 -13.32 -26.38
CA LEU A 492 22.43 -12.63 -27.66
C LEU A 492 21.37 -13.30 -28.54
N ALA A 493 20.91 -14.50 -28.17
CA ALA A 493 20.12 -15.38 -29.01
C ALA A 493 20.78 -15.64 -30.39
N GLN A 494 22.12 -15.75 -30.41
CA GLN A 494 22.92 -16.00 -31.61
C GLN A 494 23.65 -17.35 -31.49
N PRO A 495 23.11 -18.44 -32.07
CA PRO A 495 23.70 -19.77 -31.97
C PRO A 495 25.02 -19.91 -32.76
N GLU A 496 25.22 -19.11 -33.80
CA GLU A 496 26.38 -19.16 -34.73
C GLU A 496 27.64 -18.44 -34.22
N PHE A 497 27.63 -17.89 -33.00
CA PHE A 497 28.81 -17.23 -32.45
C PHE A 497 29.99 -18.21 -32.32
N GLU A 498 31.07 -17.98 -33.08
CA GLU A 498 32.25 -18.83 -33.17
C GLU A 498 33.05 -18.96 -31.85
N GLY A 499 32.71 -18.16 -30.84
CA GLY A 499 33.31 -18.18 -29.52
C GLY A 499 34.50 -17.25 -29.38
N ILE A 500 34.87 -16.93 -28.14
CA ILE A 500 36.06 -16.14 -27.84
C ILE A 500 37.22 -17.06 -27.49
N HIS A 501 38.37 -16.75 -28.09
CA HIS A 501 39.65 -17.26 -27.64
C HIS A 501 40.16 -16.42 -26.46
N LEU A 502 39.99 -16.94 -25.25
CA LEU A 502 40.57 -16.33 -24.04
C LEU A 502 42.08 -16.60 -23.99
N ALA A 503 42.88 -15.70 -24.56
CA ALA A 503 44.33 -15.76 -24.46
C ALA A 503 44.83 -14.99 -23.22
N ILE A 504 45.96 -15.45 -22.65
CA ILE A 504 46.61 -14.77 -21.51
C ILE A 504 47.27 -13.46 -21.96
N TRP A 505 47.62 -13.38 -23.24
CA TRP A 505 48.40 -12.30 -23.83
C TRP A 505 47.99 -12.09 -25.29
N HIS A 506 47.60 -10.87 -25.65
CA HIS A 506 47.14 -10.50 -27.00
C HIS A 506 48.16 -9.68 -27.80
N GLY A 507 49.43 -9.61 -27.34
CA GLY A 507 50.48 -8.80 -27.96
C GLY A 507 50.58 -7.38 -27.40
N ILE A 508 51.52 -6.58 -27.93
CA ILE A 508 51.63 -5.16 -27.58
C ILE A 508 50.56 -4.39 -28.37
N ASN A 509 49.48 -4.01 -27.70
CA ASN A 509 48.32 -3.31 -28.28
C ASN A 509 47.94 -2.07 -27.44
N ALA A 510 47.01 -1.25 -27.94
CA ALA A 510 46.54 -0.06 -27.22
C ALA A 510 45.87 -0.39 -25.85
N PRO A 511 45.02 -1.42 -25.72
CA PRO A 511 44.50 -1.90 -24.43
C PRO A 511 45.57 -2.22 -23.37
N LEU A 512 46.68 -2.84 -23.79
CA LEU A 512 47.81 -3.14 -22.92
C LEU A 512 48.52 -1.85 -22.46
N MET A 513 48.71 -0.88 -23.36
CA MET A 513 49.26 0.44 -23.00
C MET A 513 48.37 1.18 -22.01
N MET A 514 47.05 1.16 -22.20
CA MET A 514 46.09 1.73 -21.23
C MET A 514 46.18 1.02 -19.87
N SER A 515 46.33 -0.31 -19.87
CA SER A 515 46.49 -1.09 -18.64
C SER A 515 47.81 -0.79 -17.92
N LEU A 516 48.91 -0.61 -18.67
CA LEU A 516 50.21 -0.23 -18.13
C LEU A 516 50.20 1.19 -17.55
N ILE A 517 49.56 2.14 -18.26
CA ILE A 517 49.34 3.50 -17.77
C ILE A 517 48.48 3.48 -16.50
N ALA A 518 47.43 2.66 -16.45
CA ALA A 518 46.60 2.51 -15.26
C ALA A 518 47.40 1.95 -14.06
N LEU A 519 48.26 0.95 -14.29
CA LEU A 519 49.08 0.33 -13.25
C LEU A 519 50.14 1.29 -12.69
N ILE A 520 50.93 1.91 -13.56
CA ILE A 520 52.00 2.85 -13.18
C ILE A 520 51.39 4.14 -12.64
N GLY A 521 50.43 4.71 -13.35
CA GLY A 521 49.73 5.94 -12.97
C GLY A 521 48.98 5.78 -11.66
N GLY A 522 48.30 4.65 -11.43
CA GLY A 522 47.59 4.37 -10.19
C GLY A 522 48.52 4.21 -8.99
N GLY A 523 49.69 3.57 -9.19
CA GLY A 523 50.74 3.46 -8.18
C GLY A 523 51.33 4.82 -7.81
N LEU A 524 51.74 5.61 -8.81
CA LEU A 524 52.26 6.97 -8.61
C LEU A 524 51.21 7.87 -7.93
N PHE A 525 49.97 7.83 -8.39
CA PHE A 525 48.87 8.59 -7.81
C PHE A 525 48.66 8.24 -6.33
N TYR A 526 48.64 6.95 -5.98
CA TYR A 526 48.51 6.54 -4.58
C TYR A 526 49.69 7.01 -3.71
N PHE A 527 50.93 6.72 -4.10
CA PHE A 527 52.10 7.05 -3.26
C PHE A 527 52.31 8.57 -3.12
N THR A 528 51.95 9.36 -4.14
CA THR A 528 51.98 10.83 -4.04
C THR A 528 50.93 11.37 -3.07
N LEU A 529 49.73 10.78 -3.04
CA LEU A 529 48.68 11.13 -2.07
C LEU A 529 48.97 10.60 -0.65
N ALA A 530 49.60 9.44 -0.53
CA ALA A 530 49.96 8.84 0.76
C ALA A 530 51.09 9.62 1.45
N LYS A 531 51.99 10.25 0.68
CA LYS A 531 53.11 11.05 1.20
C LYS A 531 52.62 12.13 2.17
N ASN A 532 53.25 12.20 3.35
CA ASN A 532 52.95 13.13 4.44
C ASN A 532 51.51 13.02 5.00
N GLY A 533 50.86 11.86 4.82
CA GLY A 533 49.50 11.61 5.30
C GLY A 533 48.43 12.49 4.64
N ARG A 534 48.69 13.07 3.46
CA ARG A 534 47.75 13.96 2.75
C ARG A 534 46.41 13.28 2.47
N LEU A 535 46.43 12.00 2.07
CA LEU A 535 45.22 11.21 1.83
C LEU A 535 44.26 11.23 3.03
N ARG A 536 44.79 11.08 4.25
CA ARG A 536 43.99 11.05 5.49
C ARG A 536 43.43 12.43 5.89
N LYS A 537 43.89 13.51 5.25
CA LYS A 537 43.43 14.89 5.49
C LYS A 537 42.36 15.35 4.50
N ILE A 538 42.19 14.63 3.38
CA ILE A 538 41.22 14.98 2.34
C ILE A 538 39.90 14.31 2.70
N ASP A 539 38.95 15.11 3.20
CA ASP A 539 37.56 14.70 3.34
C ASP A 539 36.75 15.28 2.17
N LEU A 540 36.15 14.42 1.35
CA LEU A 540 35.30 14.80 0.22
C LEU A 540 33.90 15.26 0.67
N ASP A 541 33.46 14.85 1.86
CA ASP A 541 32.10 15.08 2.30
C ASP A 541 31.77 16.60 2.42
N PRO A 542 32.65 17.46 2.97
CA PRO A 542 32.46 18.91 2.97
C PRO A 542 32.40 19.54 1.57
N TYR A 543 33.23 19.08 0.62
CA TYR A 543 33.28 19.64 -0.74
C TYR A 543 32.03 19.30 -1.56
N LEU A 544 31.47 18.10 -1.39
CA LEU A 544 30.22 17.69 -2.03
C LEU A 544 29.00 18.39 -1.40
N GLY A 545 29.09 18.78 -0.13
CA GLY A 545 28.04 19.52 0.58
C GLY A 545 26.66 18.87 0.42
N LYS A 546 25.69 19.61 -0.12
CA LYS A 546 24.31 19.12 -0.34
C LYS A 546 24.15 18.17 -1.53
N PHE A 547 25.15 18.03 -2.40
CA PHE A 547 25.07 17.17 -3.59
C PHE A 547 25.31 15.68 -3.30
N GLN A 548 25.54 15.30 -2.04
CA GLN A 548 25.62 13.90 -1.65
C GLN A 548 24.28 13.20 -1.83
N GLY A 549 24.25 12.06 -2.52
CA GLY A 549 23.02 11.32 -2.82
C GLY A 549 22.18 10.97 -1.58
N LYS A 550 22.85 10.61 -0.47
CA LYS A 550 22.19 10.37 0.83
C LYS A 550 21.43 11.61 1.34
N ILE A 551 22.07 12.78 1.31
CA ILE A 551 21.48 14.04 1.81
C ILE A 551 20.31 14.46 0.92
N LEU A 552 20.47 14.36 -0.41
CA LEU A 552 19.38 14.63 -1.35
C LEU A 552 18.16 13.73 -1.09
N PHE A 553 18.38 12.44 -0.84
CA PHE A 553 17.32 11.50 -0.48
C PHE A 553 16.62 11.86 0.84
N GLU A 554 17.38 12.17 1.89
CA GLU A 554 16.82 12.58 3.18
C GLU A 554 16.04 13.91 3.08
N LEU A 555 16.54 14.87 2.30
CA LEU A 555 15.85 16.11 2.00
C LEU A 555 14.56 15.87 1.22
N PHE A 556 14.58 14.99 0.21
CA PHE A 556 13.38 14.62 -0.55
C PHE A 556 12.31 14.03 0.36
N LEU A 557 12.65 13.04 1.19
CA LEU A 557 11.71 12.44 2.14
C LEU A 557 11.18 13.46 3.15
N LYS A 558 12.02 14.37 3.65
CA LYS A 558 11.59 15.45 4.55
C LYS A 558 10.56 16.36 3.88
N HIS A 559 10.80 16.78 2.63
CA HIS A 559 9.85 17.62 1.89
C HIS A 559 8.55 16.87 1.61
N LEU A 560 8.61 15.59 1.24
CA LEU A 560 7.42 14.77 1.03
C LEU A 560 6.54 14.70 2.29
N LEU A 561 7.15 14.46 3.46
CA LEU A 561 6.43 14.41 4.74
C LEU A 561 5.84 15.76 5.15
N LEU A 562 6.58 16.86 4.96
CA LEU A 562 6.07 18.20 5.25
C LEU A 562 4.91 18.58 4.35
N THR A 563 4.98 18.27 3.05
CA THR A 563 3.90 18.47 2.09
C THR A 563 2.69 17.62 2.44
N SER A 564 2.88 16.33 2.76
CA SER A 564 1.80 15.44 3.21
C SER A 564 1.11 15.99 4.46
N ARG A 565 1.86 16.44 5.46
CA ARG A 565 1.29 17.08 6.67
C ARG A 565 0.55 18.38 6.35
N LYS A 566 1.04 19.18 5.39
CA LYS A 566 0.37 20.40 4.94
C LYS A 566 -0.98 20.07 4.28
N ILE A 567 -1.01 19.07 3.40
CA ILE A 567 -2.25 18.59 2.76
C ILE A 567 -3.21 18.07 3.82
N LYS A 568 -2.75 17.19 4.72
CA LYS A 568 -3.56 16.64 5.81
C LYS A 568 -4.19 17.72 6.67
N LYS A 569 -3.42 18.73 7.10
CA LYS A 569 -3.94 19.87 7.87
C LYS A 569 -4.95 20.72 7.09
N ALA A 570 -4.84 20.77 5.77
CA ALA A 570 -5.77 21.50 4.91
C ALA A 570 -7.07 20.73 4.66
N THR A 571 -7.03 19.39 4.58
CA THR A 571 -8.19 18.55 4.29
C THR A 571 -8.92 18.08 5.54
N GLU A 572 -8.20 17.67 6.59
CA GLU A 572 -8.75 17.14 7.84
C GLU A 572 -8.82 18.25 8.91
N THR A 573 -9.74 19.20 8.75
CA THR A 573 -9.91 20.33 9.69
C THR A 573 -10.74 19.96 10.93
N GLY A 574 -11.41 18.81 10.93
CA GLY A 574 -12.36 18.42 11.98
C GLY A 574 -13.70 19.17 11.94
N SER A 575 -13.91 20.06 10.98
CA SER A 575 -15.16 20.84 10.85
C SER A 575 -16.18 20.13 9.98
N LEU A 576 -17.32 19.75 10.57
CA LEU A 576 -18.46 19.19 9.83
C LEU A 576 -18.93 20.12 8.70
N GLN A 577 -18.91 21.44 8.92
CA GLN A 577 -19.31 22.43 7.93
C GLN A 577 -18.39 22.44 6.70
N SER A 578 -17.07 22.26 6.89
CA SER A 578 -16.13 22.13 5.78
C SER A 578 -16.36 20.85 4.98
N TYR A 579 -16.64 19.73 5.65
CA TYR A 579 -16.95 18.47 4.98
C TYR A 579 -18.27 18.55 4.21
N LEU A 580 -19.32 19.11 4.80
CA LEU A 580 -20.60 19.33 4.13
C LEU A 580 -20.48 20.23 2.91
N LEU A 581 -19.65 21.28 2.97
CA LEU A 581 -19.36 22.11 1.81
C LEU A 581 -18.80 21.29 0.66
N TRP A 582 -17.77 20.48 0.91
CA TRP A 582 -17.15 19.66 -0.13
C TRP A 582 -18.13 18.61 -0.69
N ILE A 583 -18.96 18.01 0.16
CA ILE A 583 -19.99 17.05 -0.26
C ILE A 583 -21.01 17.73 -1.17
N ILE A 584 -21.58 18.86 -0.75
CA ILE A 584 -22.60 19.58 -1.55
C ILE A 584 -21.99 20.06 -2.87
N LEU A 585 -20.80 20.66 -2.82
CA LEU A 585 -20.11 21.14 -4.03
C LEU A 585 -19.82 19.98 -5.01
N PHE A 586 -19.31 18.86 -4.49
CA PHE A 586 -19.05 17.66 -5.29
C PHE A 586 -20.35 17.11 -5.90
N SER A 587 -21.44 17.03 -5.13
CA SER A 587 -22.75 16.59 -5.64
C SER A 587 -23.29 17.51 -6.74
N ILE A 588 -23.19 18.83 -6.58
CA ILE A 588 -23.60 19.80 -7.61
C ILE A 588 -22.78 19.58 -8.89
N ILE A 589 -21.46 19.41 -8.78
CA ILE A 589 -20.58 19.19 -9.95
C ILE A 589 -20.92 17.86 -10.64
N MET A 590 -21.01 16.76 -9.88
CA MET A 590 -21.26 15.43 -10.42
C MET A 590 -22.65 15.30 -11.07
N VAL A 591 -23.68 15.92 -10.49
CA VAL A 591 -25.03 15.94 -11.07
C VAL A 591 -25.12 16.94 -12.22
N GLY A 592 -24.43 18.08 -12.15
CA GLY A 592 -24.47 19.13 -13.15
C GLY A 592 -23.71 18.81 -14.44
N LEU A 593 -22.57 18.11 -14.36
CA LEU A 593 -21.71 17.81 -15.51
C LEU A 593 -22.44 17.09 -16.66
N PRO A 594 -23.21 16.02 -16.43
CA PRO A 594 -23.96 15.35 -17.50
C PRO A 594 -25.05 16.22 -18.12
N LEU A 595 -25.62 17.18 -17.37
CA LEU A 595 -26.77 17.98 -17.80
C LEU A 595 -26.37 19.17 -18.69
N PHE A 596 -25.12 19.64 -18.60
CA PHE A 596 -24.67 20.88 -19.25
C PHE A 596 -24.72 20.84 -20.80
N ASN A 597 -24.56 19.66 -21.41
CA ASN A 597 -24.49 19.51 -22.87
C ASN A 597 -25.73 18.85 -23.49
N GLN A 598 -26.78 18.58 -22.73
CA GLN A 598 -27.94 17.81 -23.21
C GLN A 598 -29.07 18.66 -23.82
N GLY A 599 -28.94 20.00 -23.85
CA GLY A 599 -29.96 20.87 -24.44
C GLY A 599 -31.36 20.68 -23.83
N LEU A 600 -31.42 20.37 -22.54
CA LEU A 600 -32.66 19.97 -21.86
C LEU A 600 -33.63 21.15 -21.75
N THR A 601 -34.76 21.05 -22.45
CA THR A 601 -35.88 21.99 -22.37
C THR A 601 -37.04 21.44 -21.53
N THR A 602 -38.04 22.29 -21.27
CA THR A 602 -39.31 21.88 -20.65
C THR A 602 -39.94 20.73 -21.44
N GLY A 603 -40.45 19.71 -20.74
CA GLY A 603 -41.12 18.58 -21.37
C GLY A 603 -42.47 18.94 -22.00
N THR A 604 -43.07 17.99 -22.72
CA THR A 604 -44.28 18.18 -23.54
C THR A 604 -45.59 17.97 -22.79
N ARG A 605 -45.55 17.60 -21.50
CA ARG A 605 -46.76 17.32 -20.71
C ARG A 605 -47.54 18.61 -20.46
N GLU A 606 -48.85 18.57 -20.64
CA GLU A 606 -49.73 19.70 -20.32
C GLU A 606 -49.64 20.08 -18.84
N LEU A 607 -49.47 21.37 -18.58
CA LEU A 607 -49.32 21.91 -17.23
C LEU A 607 -50.70 22.16 -16.61
N THR A 608 -50.90 21.68 -15.39
CA THR A 608 -52.11 21.97 -14.62
C THR A 608 -52.10 23.42 -14.12
N HIS A 609 -53.23 24.12 -14.24
CA HIS A 609 -53.37 25.47 -13.66
C HIS A 609 -53.23 25.45 -12.14
N ALA A 610 -52.53 26.44 -11.59
CA ALA A 610 -52.33 26.57 -10.15
C ALA A 610 -53.62 27.11 -9.49
N PRO A 611 -54.32 26.33 -8.64
CA PRO A 611 -55.48 26.83 -7.91
C PRO A 611 -55.04 27.89 -6.89
N LEU A 612 -55.93 28.83 -6.57
CA LEU A 612 -55.63 29.93 -5.62
C LEU A 612 -55.13 29.40 -4.27
N VAL A 613 -55.70 28.30 -3.78
CA VAL A 613 -55.27 27.63 -2.54
C VAL A 613 -53.80 27.19 -2.61
N ALA A 614 -53.35 26.63 -3.74
CA ALA A 614 -51.95 26.21 -3.89
C ALA A 614 -50.99 27.41 -3.88
N ILE A 615 -51.36 28.51 -4.54
CA ILE A 615 -50.57 29.75 -4.55
C ILE A 615 -50.41 30.29 -3.12
N VAL A 616 -51.49 30.33 -2.35
CA VAL A 616 -51.46 30.77 -0.95
C VAL A 616 -50.54 29.86 -0.12
N LEU A 617 -50.64 28.53 -0.28
CA LEU A 617 -49.76 27.58 0.43
C LEU A 617 -48.29 27.70 0.02
N TRP A 618 -47.99 27.98 -1.25
CA TRP A 618 -46.61 28.20 -1.69
C TRP A 618 -46.02 29.49 -1.13
N LEU A 619 -46.81 30.57 -1.12
CA LEU A 619 -46.40 31.84 -0.52
C LEU A 619 -46.19 31.71 0.98
N THR A 620 -47.07 31.00 1.69
CA THR A 620 -46.89 30.77 3.14
C THR A 620 -45.68 29.90 3.44
N LEU A 621 -45.43 28.85 2.64
CA LEU A 621 -44.22 28.03 2.74
C LEU A 621 -42.95 28.86 2.50
N PHE A 622 -42.94 29.69 1.44
CA PHE A 622 -41.84 30.59 1.13
C PHE A 622 -41.59 31.58 2.28
N CYS A 623 -42.65 32.22 2.80
CA CYS A 623 -42.56 33.10 3.96
C CYS A 623 -42.02 32.38 5.21
N GLY A 624 -42.45 31.15 5.47
CA GLY A 624 -41.95 30.33 6.59
C GLY A 624 -40.46 30.02 6.47
N CYS A 625 -40.01 29.56 5.30
CA CYS A 625 -38.58 29.33 5.02
C CYS A 625 -37.77 30.62 5.13
N TRP A 626 -38.32 31.73 4.66
CA TRP A 626 -37.66 33.04 4.73
C TRP A 626 -37.56 33.57 6.16
N MET A 627 -38.62 33.42 6.97
CA MET A 627 -38.59 33.72 8.41
C MET A 627 -37.56 32.87 9.14
N MET A 628 -37.40 31.59 8.78
CA MET A 628 -36.39 30.72 9.37
C MET A 628 -34.97 31.29 9.18
N LEU A 629 -34.65 31.85 8.02
CA LEU A 629 -33.33 32.47 7.77
C LEU A 629 -33.05 33.64 8.72
N TRP A 630 -34.06 34.45 9.04
CA TRP A 630 -33.91 35.58 9.97
C TRP A 630 -33.88 35.17 11.44
N PHE A 631 -34.72 34.21 11.83
CA PHE A 631 -34.91 33.84 13.23
C PHE A 631 -34.17 32.57 13.67
N HIS A 632 -33.31 31.98 12.83
CA HIS A 632 -32.58 30.75 13.17
C HIS A 632 -31.71 30.84 14.44
N HIS A 633 -31.29 32.06 14.84
CA HIS A 633 -30.53 32.27 16.06
C HIS A 633 -31.36 32.12 17.34
N GLU A 634 -32.67 32.33 17.24
CA GLU A 634 -33.62 32.23 18.35
C GLU A 634 -34.26 30.84 18.31
N ARG A 635 -33.67 29.88 19.06
CA ARG A 635 -33.98 28.46 18.88
C ARG A 635 -35.46 28.10 19.05
N ILE A 636 -36.16 28.74 19.98
CA ILE A 636 -37.60 28.51 20.19
C ILE A 636 -38.40 28.99 18.97
N LYS A 637 -38.11 30.18 18.44
CA LYS A 637 -38.75 30.68 17.22
C LYS A 637 -38.45 29.77 16.04
N ALA A 638 -37.21 29.31 15.90
CA ALA A 638 -36.79 28.39 14.86
C ALA A 638 -37.58 27.07 14.88
N VAL A 639 -37.77 26.47 16.06
CA VAL A 639 -38.58 25.24 16.21
C VAL A 639 -40.05 25.51 15.89
N LEU A 640 -40.62 26.62 16.35
CA LEU A 640 -42.01 26.99 16.03
C LEU A 640 -42.22 27.24 14.53
N ILE A 641 -41.28 27.90 13.86
CA ILE A 641 -41.32 28.11 12.41
C ILE A 641 -41.20 26.77 11.66
N SER A 642 -40.35 25.86 12.13
CA SER A 642 -40.25 24.50 11.56
C SER A 642 -41.58 23.75 11.63
N GLY A 643 -42.28 23.80 12.77
CA GLY A 643 -43.60 23.18 12.92
C GLY A 643 -44.66 23.86 12.04
N ALA A 644 -44.62 25.19 11.92
CA ALA A 644 -45.50 25.91 11.00
C ALA A 644 -45.28 25.49 9.53
N VAL A 645 -44.03 25.26 9.12
CA VAL A 645 -43.69 24.70 7.81
C VAL A 645 -44.26 23.28 7.66
N GLY A 646 -44.16 22.43 8.69
CA GLY A 646 -44.78 21.10 8.71
C GLY A 646 -46.30 21.11 8.52
N LEU A 647 -47.01 22.06 9.14
CA LEU A 647 -48.44 22.27 8.95
C LEU A 647 -48.79 22.72 7.52
N VAL A 648 -47.99 23.59 6.92
CA VAL A 648 -48.18 24.00 5.51
C VAL A 648 -47.98 22.81 4.58
N VAL A 649 -46.94 21.99 4.81
CA VAL A 649 -46.69 20.76 4.04
C VAL A 649 -47.84 19.77 4.18
N THR A 650 -48.43 19.65 5.36
CA THR A 650 -49.63 18.84 5.59
C THR A 650 -50.79 19.32 4.71
N MET A 651 -51.06 20.63 4.68
CA MET A 651 -52.11 21.18 3.82
C MET A 651 -51.82 20.92 2.34
N VAL A 652 -50.55 20.96 1.92
CA VAL A 652 -50.16 20.57 0.56
C VAL A 652 -50.54 19.11 0.28
N PHE A 653 -50.24 18.17 1.19
CA PHE A 653 -50.67 16.77 1.02
C PHE A 653 -52.19 16.61 0.94
N VAL A 654 -52.96 17.37 1.72
CA VAL A 654 -54.43 17.38 1.61
C VAL A 654 -54.87 17.88 0.23
N THR A 655 -54.30 18.96 -0.29
CA THR A 655 -54.65 19.46 -1.64
C THR A 655 -54.28 18.48 -2.75
N LEU A 656 -53.24 17.66 -2.54
CA LEU A 656 -52.82 16.60 -3.45
C LEU A 656 -53.56 15.26 -3.22
N SER A 657 -54.63 15.26 -2.42
CA SER A 657 -55.44 14.06 -2.11
C SER A 657 -54.62 12.92 -1.48
N ALA A 658 -53.62 13.24 -0.66
CA ALA A 658 -52.78 12.30 0.08
C ALA A 658 -53.08 12.35 1.60
N PRO A 659 -54.26 11.86 2.06
CA PRO A 659 -54.70 12.00 3.45
C PRO A 659 -53.85 11.21 4.45
N ASP A 660 -53.33 10.03 4.08
CA ASP A 660 -52.43 9.25 4.94
C ASP A 660 -51.13 9.99 5.22
N LEU A 661 -50.53 10.61 4.20
CA LEU A 661 -49.32 11.43 4.33
C LEU A 661 -49.58 12.69 5.16
N ALA A 662 -50.78 13.29 5.03
CA ALA A 662 -51.16 14.43 5.87
C ALA A 662 -51.25 14.04 7.35
N LEU A 663 -51.89 12.91 7.67
CA LEU A 663 -52.03 12.42 9.04
C LEU A 663 -50.68 12.03 9.66
N THR A 664 -49.80 11.36 8.91
CA THR A 664 -48.43 11.07 9.37
C THR A 664 -47.64 12.36 9.56
N GLN A 665 -47.70 13.30 8.63
CA GLN A 665 -46.95 14.56 8.72
C GLN A 665 -47.33 15.38 9.96
N ILE A 666 -48.62 15.59 10.23
CA ILE A 666 -49.06 16.31 11.44
C ILE A 666 -48.56 15.62 12.71
N THR A 667 -48.71 14.29 12.79
CA THR A 667 -48.39 13.55 14.01
C THR A 667 -46.88 13.50 14.26
N VAL A 668 -46.09 13.26 13.21
CA VAL A 668 -44.62 13.33 13.28
C VAL A 668 -44.15 14.73 13.65
N ASP A 669 -44.69 15.77 13.03
CA ASP A 669 -44.29 17.16 13.28
C ASP A 669 -44.56 17.60 14.73
N VAL A 670 -45.70 17.19 15.30
CA VAL A 670 -45.99 17.43 16.73
C VAL A 670 -45.00 16.68 17.62
N VAL A 671 -44.73 15.40 17.36
CA VAL A 671 -43.80 14.58 18.15
C VAL A 671 -42.37 15.14 18.08
N THR A 672 -41.88 15.48 16.88
CA THR A 672 -40.53 16.04 16.68
C THR A 672 -40.41 17.43 17.29
N THR A 673 -41.44 18.28 17.18
CA THR A 673 -41.48 19.59 17.83
C THR A 673 -41.35 19.45 19.35
N VAL A 674 -42.07 18.51 19.97
CA VAL A 674 -41.96 18.26 21.41
C VAL A 674 -40.56 17.76 21.77
N LEU A 675 -40.01 16.79 21.03
CA LEU A 675 -38.65 16.28 21.22
C LEU A 675 -37.59 17.39 21.12
N LEU A 676 -37.69 18.25 20.11
CA LEU A 676 -36.81 19.40 19.91
C LEU A 676 -36.94 20.40 21.05
N LEU A 677 -38.16 20.76 21.47
CA LEU A 677 -38.37 21.68 22.60
C LEU A 677 -37.80 21.13 23.91
N MET A 678 -37.93 19.81 24.15
CA MET A 678 -37.30 19.16 25.30
C MET A 678 -35.77 19.23 25.22
N SER A 679 -35.19 18.95 24.05
CA SER A 679 -33.75 19.06 23.82
C SER A 679 -33.23 20.50 23.99
N LEU A 680 -34.00 21.50 23.54
CA LEU A 680 -33.66 22.92 23.71
C LEU A 680 -33.58 23.35 25.17
N SER A 681 -34.25 22.65 26.09
CA SER A 681 -34.11 22.93 27.53
C SER A 681 -32.70 22.65 28.07
N LEU A 682 -31.90 21.87 27.34
CA LEU A 682 -30.52 21.52 27.67
C LEU A 682 -29.48 22.45 27.00
N LEU A 683 -29.93 23.39 26.16
CA LEU A 683 -29.06 24.20 25.30
C LEU A 683 -29.34 25.70 25.48
N PRO A 684 -28.35 26.58 25.21
CA PRO A 684 -28.56 28.02 25.34
C PRO A 684 -29.59 28.51 24.31
N GLN A 685 -30.46 29.44 24.72
CA GLN A 685 -31.58 29.92 23.90
C GLN A 685 -31.15 30.64 22.61
N LEU A 686 -29.95 31.24 22.61
CA LEU A 686 -29.35 31.93 21.49
C LEU A 686 -28.13 31.16 20.96
N THR A 687 -27.98 31.07 19.64
CA THR A 687 -26.75 30.56 19.02
C THR A 687 -25.75 31.69 18.77
N PRO A 688 -24.45 31.48 19.04
CA PRO A 688 -23.43 32.50 18.81
C PRO A 688 -23.24 32.80 17.31
N TYR A 689 -22.88 34.05 17.00
CA TYR A 689 -22.55 34.48 15.65
C TYR A 689 -21.09 34.14 15.30
N GLU A 690 -20.84 32.94 14.77
CA GLU A 690 -19.48 32.46 14.49
C GLU A 690 -19.02 32.67 13.02
N SER A 691 -19.93 33.03 12.11
CA SER A 691 -19.65 33.04 10.67
C SER A 691 -19.35 34.42 10.08
N SER A 692 -18.24 34.52 9.35
CA SER A 692 -17.85 35.73 8.62
C SER A 692 -18.79 36.03 7.44
N ARG A 693 -18.87 37.31 7.03
CA ARG A 693 -19.68 37.75 5.87
C ARG A 693 -19.35 37.01 4.56
N PRO A 694 -18.08 36.82 4.14
CA PRO A 694 -17.78 36.13 2.87
C PRO A 694 -18.18 34.65 2.92
N ARG A 695 -18.05 34.02 4.08
CA ARG A 695 -18.46 32.63 4.28
C ARG A 695 -19.97 32.45 4.08
N ARG A 696 -20.76 33.36 4.64
CA ARG A 696 -22.23 33.34 4.47
C ARG A 696 -22.64 33.49 3.01
N TRP A 697 -22.00 34.37 2.26
CA TRP A 697 -22.30 34.54 0.82
C TRP A 697 -21.93 33.31 -0.01
N ARG A 698 -20.81 32.65 0.30
CA ARG A 698 -20.45 31.37 -0.33
C ARG A 698 -21.46 30.27 -0.02
N ASP A 699 -21.85 30.14 1.24
CA ASP A 699 -22.79 29.10 1.65
C ASP A 699 -24.18 29.38 1.06
N ALA A 700 -24.57 30.66 0.94
CA ALA A 700 -25.77 31.09 0.23
C ALA A 700 -25.72 30.79 -1.26
N SER A 701 -24.60 31.05 -1.95
CA SER A 701 -24.49 30.74 -3.38
C SER A 701 -24.58 29.24 -3.65
N LEU A 702 -23.96 28.41 -2.79
CA LEU A 702 -24.08 26.95 -2.86
C LEU A 702 -25.52 26.48 -2.60
N ALA A 703 -26.19 27.03 -1.60
CA ALA A 703 -27.58 26.69 -1.30
C ALA A 703 -28.53 27.08 -2.44
N ILE A 704 -28.34 28.27 -3.03
CA ILE A 704 -29.12 28.74 -4.18
C ILE A 704 -28.85 27.85 -5.40
N ALA A 705 -27.59 27.57 -5.72
CA ALA A 705 -27.23 26.73 -6.86
C ALA A 705 -27.79 25.31 -6.71
N GLY A 706 -27.65 24.70 -5.53
CA GLY A 706 -28.20 23.37 -5.24
C GLY A 706 -29.73 23.36 -5.26
N GLY A 707 -30.38 24.34 -4.63
CA GLY A 707 -31.85 24.44 -4.57
C GLY A 707 -32.47 24.69 -5.94
N VAL A 708 -31.96 25.66 -6.70
CA VAL A 708 -32.39 25.93 -8.08
C VAL A 708 -32.10 24.74 -8.98
N GLY A 709 -30.94 24.09 -8.81
CA GLY A 709 -30.59 22.88 -9.57
C GLY A 709 -31.57 21.73 -9.34
N ILE A 710 -31.90 21.42 -8.08
CA ILE A 710 -32.89 20.39 -7.75
C ILE A 710 -34.29 20.80 -8.26
N GLY A 711 -34.66 22.07 -8.10
CA GLY A 711 -35.92 22.60 -8.63
C GLY A 711 -36.02 22.43 -10.16
N TRP A 712 -34.95 22.76 -10.89
CA TRP A 712 -34.86 22.58 -12.33
C TRP A 712 -34.95 21.11 -12.74
N ILE A 713 -34.24 20.21 -12.06
CA ILE A 713 -34.33 18.76 -12.33
C ILE A 713 -35.74 18.25 -12.04
N THR A 714 -36.35 18.68 -10.95
CA THR A 714 -37.72 18.30 -10.58
C THR A 714 -38.72 18.77 -11.63
N TRP A 715 -38.56 20.01 -12.12
CA TRP A 715 -39.34 20.56 -13.23
C TRP A 715 -39.18 19.73 -14.51
N LEU A 716 -37.94 19.37 -14.87
CA LEU A 716 -37.68 18.53 -16.04
C LEU A 716 -38.35 17.15 -15.94
N ILE A 717 -38.33 16.51 -14.77
CA ILE A 717 -38.95 15.19 -14.58
C ILE A 717 -40.48 15.29 -14.63
N LEU A 718 -41.08 16.25 -13.91
CA LEU A 718 -42.53 16.37 -13.80
C LEU A 718 -43.22 16.78 -15.12
N THR A 719 -42.52 17.51 -15.99
CA THR A 719 -43.02 17.95 -17.30
C THR A 719 -42.89 16.90 -18.41
N ARG A 720 -42.36 15.71 -18.11
CA ARG A 720 -42.19 14.61 -19.07
C ARG A 720 -43.13 13.45 -18.76
N GLU A 721 -43.55 12.77 -19.82
CA GLU A 721 -44.27 11.52 -19.69
C GLU A 721 -43.35 10.41 -19.20
N HIS A 722 -43.88 9.55 -18.34
CA HIS A 722 -43.19 8.39 -17.80
C HIS A 722 -44.19 7.24 -17.66
N ASN A 723 -43.72 6.02 -17.93
CA ASN A 723 -44.51 4.82 -17.69
C ASN A 723 -44.64 4.60 -16.18
N SER A 724 -45.80 4.94 -15.63
CA SER A 724 -46.11 4.69 -14.22
C SER A 724 -46.49 3.20 -14.01
N ILE A 725 -46.59 2.78 -12.76
CA ILE A 725 -47.20 1.50 -12.36
C ILE A 725 -48.41 1.73 -11.43
N SER A 726 -48.85 2.99 -11.30
CA SER A 726 -49.95 3.37 -10.40
C SER A 726 -51.27 2.69 -10.76
N TRP A 727 -51.54 2.48 -12.05
CA TRP A 727 -52.74 1.76 -12.51
C TRP A 727 -52.80 0.32 -12.00
N PHE A 728 -51.65 -0.37 -11.89
CA PHE A 728 -51.61 -1.71 -11.32
C PHE A 728 -52.07 -1.69 -9.86
N PHE A 729 -51.56 -0.78 -9.04
CA PHE A 729 -51.95 -0.68 -7.64
C PHE A 729 -53.43 -0.27 -7.48
N LEU A 730 -53.93 0.67 -8.30
CA LEU A 730 -55.34 1.06 -8.28
C LEU A 730 -56.27 -0.11 -8.62
N GLN A 731 -55.89 -0.95 -9.59
CA GLN A 731 -56.71 -2.10 -10.01
C GLN A 731 -56.60 -3.30 -9.07
N GLN A 732 -55.42 -3.52 -8.47
CA GLN A 732 -55.12 -4.76 -7.74
C GLN A 732 -55.20 -4.64 -6.21
N SER A 733 -55.39 -3.44 -5.64
CA SER A 733 -55.45 -3.27 -4.17
C SER A 733 -56.59 -4.05 -3.51
N ILE A 734 -57.77 -4.10 -4.13
CA ILE A 734 -58.89 -4.90 -3.60
C ILE A 734 -58.75 -6.39 -3.98
N PRO A 735 -58.52 -6.77 -5.27
CA PRO A 735 -58.43 -8.18 -5.64
C PRO A 735 -57.28 -8.96 -5.02
N LEU A 736 -56.10 -8.35 -4.87
CA LEU A 736 -54.91 -9.01 -4.32
C LEU A 736 -54.69 -8.66 -2.85
N GLY A 737 -54.75 -7.37 -2.51
CA GLY A 737 -54.45 -6.87 -1.16
C GLY A 737 -55.63 -6.85 -0.18
N GLY A 738 -56.86 -7.01 -0.67
CA GLY A 738 -58.08 -7.05 0.15
C GLY A 738 -58.55 -5.70 0.73
N GLY A 739 -57.93 -4.58 0.35
CA GLY A 739 -58.19 -3.27 0.95
C GLY A 739 -58.50 -2.18 -0.06
N SER A 740 -59.40 -1.25 0.30
CA SER A 740 -59.69 -0.07 -0.53
C SER A 740 -58.70 1.08 -0.31
N ASN A 741 -57.94 1.09 0.79
CA ASN A 741 -56.88 2.07 0.99
C ASN A 741 -55.61 1.65 0.24
N VAL A 742 -55.45 2.14 -0.98
CA VAL A 742 -54.32 1.80 -1.86
C VAL A 742 -52.97 2.12 -1.22
N VAL A 743 -52.84 3.22 -0.46
CA VAL A 743 -51.58 3.59 0.18
C VAL A 743 -51.22 2.59 1.27
N ASN A 744 -52.14 2.31 2.19
CA ASN A 744 -51.88 1.35 3.27
C ASN A 744 -51.63 -0.05 2.71
N VAL A 745 -52.41 -0.52 1.72
CA VAL A 745 -52.19 -1.81 1.07
C VAL A 745 -50.82 -1.89 0.40
N ILE A 746 -50.32 -0.80 -0.22
CA ILE A 746 -48.94 -0.78 -0.71
C ILE A 746 -47.95 -0.95 0.44
N LEU A 747 -48.11 -0.22 1.54
CA LEU A 747 -47.17 -0.23 2.66
C LEU A 747 -47.14 -1.56 3.42
N VAL A 748 -48.29 -2.24 3.59
CA VAL A 748 -48.37 -3.45 4.43
C VAL A 748 -48.38 -4.76 3.64
N ASP A 749 -48.69 -4.73 2.34
CA ASP A 749 -48.77 -5.91 1.48
C ASP A 749 -47.79 -5.83 0.30
N PHE A 750 -48.08 -5.05 -0.75
CA PHE A 750 -47.26 -5.04 -1.97
C PHE A 750 -45.78 -4.68 -1.73
N ARG A 751 -45.53 -3.78 -0.77
CA ARG A 751 -44.22 -3.30 -0.34
C ARG A 751 -44.07 -3.36 1.18
N GLY A 752 -44.66 -4.38 1.81
CA GLY A 752 -44.50 -4.69 3.25
C GLY A 752 -43.05 -4.71 3.74
N PHE A 753 -42.13 -5.11 2.86
CA PHE A 753 -40.71 -5.17 3.18
C PHE A 753 -40.08 -3.78 3.43
N ASP A 754 -40.52 -2.74 2.69
CA ASP A 754 -40.04 -1.37 2.87
C ASP A 754 -40.46 -0.86 4.26
N THR A 755 -41.72 -1.08 4.64
CA THR A 755 -42.25 -0.72 5.97
C THR A 755 -41.60 -1.50 7.11
N PHE A 756 -41.28 -2.79 6.91
CA PHE A 756 -40.51 -3.56 7.89
C PHE A 756 -39.11 -2.96 8.11
N GLY A 757 -38.46 -2.52 7.03
CA GLY A 757 -37.19 -1.81 7.10
C GLY A 757 -37.29 -0.47 7.83
N GLU A 758 -38.31 0.32 7.55
CA GLU A 758 -38.54 1.63 8.20
C GLU A 758 -38.72 1.50 9.72
N ILE A 759 -39.54 0.56 10.19
CA ILE A 759 -39.73 0.35 11.63
C ILE A 759 -38.48 -0.19 12.31
N ALA A 760 -37.67 -0.99 11.60
CA ALA A 760 -36.38 -1.44 12.10
C ALA A 760 -35.41 -0.26 12.25
N VAL A 761 -35.35 0.65 11.26
CA VAL A 761 -34.55 1.88 11.34
C VAL A 761 -35.00 2.75 12.51
N LEU A 762 -36.31 2.89 12.72
CA LEU A 762 -36.86 3.65 13.86
C LEU A 762 -36.46 3.03 15.20
N GLY A 763 -36.56 1.70 15.33
CA GLY A 763 -36.11 0.96 16.51
C GLY A 763 -34.61 1.12 16.77
N ILE A 764 -33.78 1.00 15.71
CA ILE A 764 -32.33 1.21 15.79
C ILE A 764 -32.00 2.64 16.20
N ALA A 765 -32.70 3.65 15.67
CA ALA A 765 -32.49 5.04 16.03
C ALA A 765 -32.80 5.29 17.52
N ALA A 766 -33.89 4.71 18.03
CA ALA A 766 -34.26 4.85 19.44
C ALA A 766 -33.29 4.13 20.38
N ILE A 767 -32.88 2.90 20.06
CA ILE A 767 -31.87 2.15 20.85
C ILE A 767 -30.50 2.83 20.74
N GLY A 768 -30.13 3.33 19.56
CA GLY A 768 -28.89 4.08 19.35
C GLY A 768 -28.85 5.37 20.17
N ALA A 769 -29.98 6.08 20.25
CA ALA A 769 -30.12 7.23 21.13
C ALA A 769 -29.97 6.85 22.61
N LEU A 770 -30.57 5.74 23.05
CA LEU A 770 -30.34 5.19 24.39
C LEU A 770 -28.84 4.93 24.62
N CYS A 771 -28.16 4.18 23.76
CA CYS A 771 -26.73 3.88 23.93
C CYS A 771 -25.83 5.11 23.89
N LEU A 772 -26.17 6.13 23.09
CA LEU A 772 -25.42 7.38 23.01
C LEU A 772 -25.61 8.23 24.25
N MET A 773 -26.81 8.24 24.82
CA MET A 773 -27.16 9.07 25.98
C MET A 773 -26.98 8.36 27.33
N ASP A 774 -26.84 7.04 27.33
CA ASP A 774 -26.55 6.27 28.53
C ASP A 774 -25.23 6.73 29.15
N GLY A 775 -25.29 7.15 30.42
CA GLY A 775 -24.17 7.76 31.13
C GLY A 775 -23.80 9.19 30.69
N MET A 776 -24.42 9.78 29.66
CA MET A 776 -24.23 11.19 29.31
C MET A 776 -24.89 12.10 30.34
N ARG A 777 -24.11 13.08 30.82
CA ARG A 777 -24.54 14.05 31.84
C ARG A 777 -24.53 15.44 31.20
N ALA A 778 -25.69 15.89 30.73
CA ALA A 778 -25.80 17.21 30.14
C ALA A 778 -25.76 18.28 31.26
N HIS A 779 -24.81 19.21 31.19
CA HIS A 779 -24.85 20.40 32.03
C HIS A 779 -26.02 21.27 31.55
N GLY A 780 -27.11 21.29 32.34
CA GLY A 780 -28.18 22.27 32.13
C GLY A 780 -27.59 23.68 32.12
N THR A 781 -27.88 24.45 31.07
CA THR A 781 -27.35 25.81 30.95
C THR A 781 -27.76 26.67 32.15
N THR A 782 -26.82 27.50 32.61
CA THR A 782 -27.03 28.53 33.63
C THR A 782 -28.32 29.29 33.37
N MET A 783 -29.22 29.26 34.35
CA MET A 783 -30.47 30.01 34.40
C MET A 783 -30.24 31.43 33.88
N THR A 784 -30.92 31.84 32.81
CA THR A 784 -31.06 33.26 32.47
C THR A 784 -31.62 33.98 33.70
N GLN A 785 -30.83 34.89 34.28
CA GLN A 785 -31.25 35.66 35.46
C GLN A 785 -32.59 36.36 35.18
N GLY A 786 -33.59 36.11 36.03
CA GLY A 786 -34.90 36.77 35.96
C GLY A 786 -36.08 35.91 35.45
N LEU A 787 -35.85 34.68 34.96
CA LEU A 787 -36.92 33.76 34.55
C LEU A 787 -37.06 32.59 35.54
N SER A 788 -37.89 32.75 36.58
CA SER A 788 -38.23 31.71 37.54
C SER A 788 -39.52 30.96 37.16
N TYR A 789 -39.63 30.43 35.94
CA TYR A 789 -40.77 29.57 35.61
C TYR A 789 -40.50 28.11 35.98
N ARG A 790 -40.63 27.80 37.27
CA ARG A 790 -40.86 26.42 37.75
C ARG A 790 -42.34 26.28 38.09
N PHE A 791 -43.19 25.99 37.11
CA PHE A 791 -44.54 25.49 37.40
C PHE A 791 -44.44 23.99 37.73
N ASN A 792 -43.98 23.69 38.94
CA ASN A 792 -44.16 22.37 39.54
C ASN A 792 -44.89 22.56 40.87
N PRO A 793 -46.18 22.16 40.97
CA PRO A 793 -46.94 21.37 40.01
C PRO A 793 -47.36 22.13 38.74
N SER A 794 -47.49 21.39 37.63
CA SER A 794 -48.16 21.85 36.41
C SER A 794 -49.58 22.36 36.70
N PRO A 795 -50.09 23.36 35.95
CA PRO A 795 -51.40 23.97 36.21
C PRO A 795 -52.54 22.94 36.27
N LEU A 796 -53.46 23.11 37.22
CA LEU A 796 -54.59 22.19 37.42
C LEU A 796 -55.45 22.03 36.15
N MET A 797 -55.67 23.11 35.39
CA MET A 797 -56.39 23.05 34.11
C MET A 797 -55.72 22.11 33.11
N LEU A 798 -54.39 22.16 33.00
CA LEU A 798 -53.63 21.31 32.09
C LEU A 798 -53.73 19.83 32.51
N ARG A 799 -53.69 19.55 33.82
CA ARG A 799 -53.85 18.18 34.36
C ARG A 799 -55.22 17.58 34.08
N ILE A 800 -56.27 18.34 34.35
CA ILE A 800 -57.65 17.90 34.13
C ILE A 800 -57.88 17.69 32.63
N SER A 801 -57.45 18.61 31.77
CA SER A 801 -57.58 18.45 30.32
C SER A 801 -56.81 17.22 29.82
N ALA A 802 -55.57 17.02 30.26
CA ALA A 802 -54.77 15.87 29.85
C ALA A 802 -55.34 14.52 30.31
N SER A 803 -55.99 14.45 31.48
CA SER A 803 -56.60 13.21 31.95
C SER A 803 -57.78 12.76 31.09
N TRP A 804 -58.51 13.70 30.46
CA TRP A 804 -59.57 13.39 29.50
C TRP A 804 -59.05 13.10 28.09
N VAL A 805 -57.94 13.75 27.69
CA VAL A 805 -57.34 13.57 26.36
C VAL A 805 -56.80 12.14 26.18
N LEU A 806 -56.21 11.53 27.20
CA LEU A 806 -55.63 10.19 27.10
C LEU A 806 -56.64 9.10 26.65
N PRO A 807 -57.75 8.85 27.38
CA PRO A 807 -58.71 7.83 26.97
C PRO A 807 -59.34 8.14 25.61
N LEU A 808 -59.61 9.42 25.31
CA LEU A 808 -60.14 9.83 24.01
C LEU A 808 -59.16 9.54 22.87
N ALA A 809 -57.89 9.91 23.02
CA ALA A 809 -56.86 9.68 22.02
C ALA A 809 -56.58 8.18 21.81
N LEU A 810 -56.67 7.35 22.86
CA LEU A 810 -56.56 5.90 22.73
C LEU A 810 -57.72 5.30 21.93
N VAL A 811 -58.96 5.76 22.15
CA VAL A 811 -60.11 5.35 21.33
C VAL A 811 -59.93 5.76 19.87
N VAL A 812 -59.48 7.00 19.63
CA VAL A 812 -59.18 7.49 18.27
C VAL A 812 -58.06 6.68 17.61
N SER A 813 -57.01 6.35 18.37
CA SER A 813 -55.90 5.52 17.90
C SER A 813 -56.36 4.12 17.49
N ILE A 814 -57.16 3.44 18.32
CA ILE A 814 -57.76 2.14 18.00
C ILE A 814 -58.66 2.24 16.77
N TYR A 815 -59.46 3.31 16.66
CA TYR A 815 -60.31 3.54 15.50
C TYR A 815 -59.49 3.71 14.22
N ILE A 816 -58.42 4.51 14.25
CA ILE A 816 -57.51 4.74 13.10
C ILE A 816 -56.76 3.46 12.73
N PHE A 817 -56.36 2.67 13.72
CA PHE A 817 -55.74 1.36 13.53
C PHE A 817 -56.69 0.40 12.79
N MET A 818 -57.91 0.23 13.30
CA MET A 818 -58.88 -0.73 12.76
C MET A 818 -59.39 -0.37 11.35
N ARG A 819 -59.45 0.93 11.00
CA ARG A 819 -59.93 1.38 9.68
C ARG A 819 -58.86 1.44 8.60
N GLY A 820 -57.57 1.34 8.96
CA GLY A 820 -56.44 1.68 8.08
C GLY A 820 -56.38 0.91 6.76
N HIS A 821 -56.93 -0.31 6.72
CA HIS A 821 -56.97 -1.12 5.51
C HIS A 821 -57.95 -0.60 4.44
N ASN A 822 -58.98 0.15 4.84
CA ASN A 822 -60.05 0.61 3.94
C ASN A 822 -60.15 2.13 3.83
N TYR A 823 -59.72 2.85 4.86
CA TYR A 823 -59.76 4.30 4.95
C TYR A 823 -58.42 4.84 5.45
N PRO A 824 -58.16 6.15 5.33
CA PRO A 824 -56.92 6.73 5.82
C PRO A 824 -56.67 6.38 7.29
N GLY A 825 -55.46 5.89 7.58
CA GLY A 825 -55.05 5.25 8.83
C GLY A 825 -54.08 4.09 8.61
N GLY A 826 -53.71 3.42 9.70
CA GLY A 826 -52.77 2.28 9.71
C GLY A 826 -51.99 2.18 11.03
N GLY A 827 -51.12 1.18 11.14
CA GLY A 827 -50.34 0.92 12.35
C GLY A 827 -49.44 2.09 12.77
N PHE A 828 -48.80 2.73 11.80
CA PHE A 828 -47.86 3.84 12.05
C PHE A 828 -48.54 5.09 12.62
N ILE A 829 -49.62 5.55 11.99
CA ILE A 829 -50.37 6.76 12.41
C ILE A 829 -50.99 6.52 13.79
N ALA A 830 -51.64 5.38 13.99
CA ALA A 830 -52.21 5.02 15.29
C ALA A 830 -51.13 4.99 16.37
N GLY A 831 -49.95 4.45 16.06
CA GLY A 831 -48.81 4.41 16.98
C GLY A 831 -48.36 5.81 17.40
N LEU A 832 -48.25 6.75 16.46
CA LEU A 832 -47.89 8.14 16.78
C LEU A 832 -48.96 8.88 17.58
N ILE A 833 -50.25 8.64 17.33
CA ILE A 833 -51.34 9.24 18.12
C ILE A 833 -51.28 8.73 19.56
N THR A 834 -51.05 7.43 19.74
CA THR A 834 -50.84 6.85 21.08
C THR A 834 -49.60 7.45 21.75
N ALA A 835 -48.48 7.54 21.03
CA ALA A 835 -47.26 8.16 21.54
C ALA A 835 -47.55 9.61 21.98
N MET A 836 -48.18 10.43 21.13
CA MET A 836 -48.56 11.80 21.44
C MET A 836 -49.43 11.91 22.71
N ALA A 837 -50.41 11.00 22.87
CA ALA A 837 -51.26 10.97 24.06
C ALA A 837 -50.44 10.69 25.34
N LEU A 838 -49.47 9.77 25.25
CA LEU A 838 -48.54 9.47 26.35
C LEU A 838 -47.56 10.61 26.61
N ILE A 839 -47.06 11.27 25.56
CA ILE A 839 -46.19 12.45 25.67
C ILE A 839 -46.85 13.56 26.47
N ILE A 840 -48.14 13.83 26.20
CA ILE A 840 -48.91 14.80 26.97
C ILE A 840 -48.91 14.43 28.46
N GLN A 841 -49.02 13.14 28.81
CA GLN A 841 -48.92 12.70 30.21
C GLN A 841 -47.52 12.95 30.79
N TYR A 842 -46.46 12.68 30.03
CA TYR A 842 -45.07 12.96 30.43
C TYR A 842 -44.85 14.45 30.72
N ILE A 843 -45.41 15.34 29.90
CA ILE A 843 -45.34 16.80 30.10
C ILE A 843 -46.12 17.22 31.36
N VAL A 844 -47.28 16.62 31.61
CA VAL A 844 -48.22 17.06 32.65
C VAL A 844 -47.87 16.50 34.03
N LEU A 845 -47.62 15.20 34.14
CA LEU A 845 -47.38 14.53 35.42
C LEU A 845 -45.90 14.59 35.82
N GLY A 846 -45.01 14.91 34.86
CA GLY A 846 -43.57 14.79 34.99
C GLY A 846 -43.10 13.36 34.68
N GLN A 847 -41.85 13.23 34.30
CA GLN A 847 -41.27 11.98 33.83
C GLN A 847 -41.31 10.87 34.89
N ASP A 848 -40.73 11.11 36.08
CA ASP A 848 -40.63 10.10 37.15
C ASP A 848 -41.99 9.51 37.53
N LYS A 849 -43.01 10.36 37.69
CA LYS A 849 -44.36 9.93 38.05
C LYS A 849 -45.01 9.14 36.91
N THR A 850 -44.83 9.57 35.67
CA THR A 850 -45.41 8.88 34.51
C THR A 850 -44.75 7.53 34.29
N GLU A 851 -43.43 7.43 34.44
CA GLU A 851 -42.70 6.18 34.36
C GLU A 851 -43.06 5.19 35.47
N GLN A 852 -43.32 5.68 36.69
CA GLN A 852 -43.83 4.85 37.78
C GLN A 852 -45.24 4.34 37.49
N LEU A 853 -46.13 5.19 36.95
CA LEU A 853 -47.50 4.81 36.58
C LEU A 853 -47.53 3.76 35.46
N ILE A 854 -46.70 3.94 34.44
CA ILE A 854 -46.60 3.03 33.28
C ILE A 854 -45.70 1.82 33.59
N LYS A 855 -45.00 1.83 34.74
CA LYS A 855 -43.99 0.82 35.13
C LYS A 855 -42.91 0.67 34.05
N ALA A 856 -42.45 1.78 33.48
CA ALA A 856 -41.52 1.82 32.34
C ALA A 856 -40.12 1.26 32.67
N ARG A 857 -39.74 1.19 33.97
CA ARG A 857 -38.46 0.67 34.47
C ARG A 857 -37.25 1.32 33.77
N SER A 858 -37.20 2.66 33.74
CA SER A 858 -36.11 3.43 33.12
C SER A 858 -35.90 3.07 31.64
N GLY A 859 -36.97 3.14 30.85
CA GLY A 859 -36.92 2.86 29.41
C GLY A 859 -36.97 1.38 28.98
N ARG A 860 -36.69 0.42 29.87
CA ARG A 860 -36.64 -1.02 29.52
C ARG A 860 -37.95 -1.57 28.97
N LEU A 861 -39.10 -1.05 29.43
CA LEU A 861 -40.41 -1.44 28.88
C LEU A 861 -40.52 -1.08 27.39
N TYR A 862 -39.97 0.05 26.99
CA TYR A 862 -40.03 0.54 25.62
C TYR A 862 -39.10 -0.22 24.69
N GLU A 863 -37.93 -0.67 25.17
CA GLU A 863 -37.08 -1.63 24.44
C GLU A 863 -37.83 -2.93 24.16
N ILE A 864 -38.57 -3.44 25.15
CA ILE A 864 -39.39 -4.65 24.98
C ILE A 864 -40.51 -4.40 23.96
N TRP A 865 -41.12 -3.21 23.93
CA TRP A 865 -42.13 -2.85 22.92
C TRP A 865 -41.53 -2.77 21.51
N ILE A 866 -40.33 -2.21 21.36
CA ILE A 866 -39.62 -2.20 20.07
C ILE A 866 -39.33 -3.63 19.61
N GLY A 867 -38.74 -4.45 20.50
CA GLY A 867 -38.37 -5.84 20.19
C GLY A 867 -39.59 -6.72 19.91
N SER A 868 -40.65 -6.60 20.69
CA SER A 868 -41.91 -7.32 20.45
C SER A 868 -42.61 -6.86 19.18
N GLY A 869 -42.65 -5.56 18.88
CA GLY A 869 -43.22 -5.04 17.64
C GLY A 869 -42.49 -5.57 16.39
N LEU A 870 -41.15 -5.52 16.39
CA LEU A 870 -40.33 -6.09 15.31
C LEU A 870 -40.48 -7.60 15.20
N ALA A 871 -40.57 -8.30 16.33
CA ALA A 871 -40.81 -9.75 16.35
C ALA A 871 -42.20 -10.08 15.79
N ILE A 872 -43.25 -9.34 16.15
CA ILE A 872 -44.61 -9.53 15.63
C ILE A 872 -44.63 -9.30 14.11
N ALA A 873 -44.04 -8.19 13.62
CA ALA A 873 -43.98 -7.89 12.20
C ALA A 873 -43.19 -8.97 11.43
N GLY A 874 -42.02 -9.38 11.95
CA GLY A 874 -41.18 -10.42 11.36
C GLY A 874 -41.83 -11.80 11.37
N LEU A 875 -42.45 -12.21 12.49
CA LEU A 875 -43.17 -13.48 12.60
C LEU A 875 -44.40 -13.51 11.70
N THR A 876 -45.10 -12.38 11.53
CA THR A 876 -46.21 -12.27 10.57
C THR A 876 -45.72 -12.50 9.14
N GLY A 877 -44.54 -11.98 8.79
CA GLY A 877 -43.93 -12.24 7.48
C GLY A 877 -43.44 -13.68 7.30
N ILE A 878 -42.85 -14.28 8.34
CA ILE A 878 -42.41 -15.68 8.36
C ILE A 878 -43.61 -16.63 8.24
N ALA A 879 -44.77 -16.24 8.79
CA ALA A 879 -45.97 -17.06 8.75
C ALA A 879 -46.33 -17.49 7.32
N ALA A 880 -46.14 -16.61 6.32
CA ALA A 880 -46.39 -16.91 4.91
C ALA A 880 -45.59 -18.12 4.38
N TRP A 881 -44.40 -18.39 4.93
CA TRP A 881 -43.57 -19.53 4.54
C TRP A 881 -44.22 -20.88 4.88
N PHE A 882 -45.05 -20.97 5.92
CA PHE A 882 -45.78 -22.20 6.25
C PHE A 882 -46.74 -22.64 5.14
N TRP A 883 -47.12 -21.72 4.24
CA TRP A 883 -47.96 -22.01 3.07
C TRP A 883 -47.19 -21.94 1.75
N ALA A 884 -45.85 -22.07 1.78
CA ALA A 884 -44.96 -21.96 0.61
C ALA A 884 -45.17 -20.66 -0.20
N ARG A 885 -45.58 -19.57 0.47
CA ARG A 885 -45.69 -18.24 -0.11
C ARG A 885 -44.44 -17.41 0.21
N PRO A 886 -44.09 -16.41 -0.62
CA PRO A 886 -43.01 -15.48 -0.32
C PRO A 886 -43.21 -14.76 1.03
N PHE A 887 -42.11 -14.30 1.63
CA PHE A 887 -42.13 -13.52 2.87
C PHE A 887 -43.07 -12.31 2.76
N LEU A 888 -43.86 -12.04 3.81
CA LEU A 888 -44.85 -10.94 3.89
C LEU A 888 -45.99 -11.00 2.85
N THR A 889 -46.32 -12.18 2.31
CA THR A 889 -47.55 -12.33 1.52
C THR A 889 -48.78 -12.22 2.43
N THR A 890 -49.70 -11.28 2.17
CA THR A 890 -50.92 -11.13 2.98
C THR A 890 -51.96 -12.20 2.65
N ALA A 891 -52.62 -12.72 3.68
CA ALA A 891 -53.82 -13.52 3.58
C ALA A 891 -55.02 -12.73 4.12
N HIS A 892 -56.19 -12.86 3.50
CA HIS A 892 -57.40 -12.18 3.92
C HIS A 892 -58.60 -13.12 3.99
N ILE A 893 -59.45 -12.96 5.01
CA ILE A 893 -60.63 -13.78 5.29
C ILE A 893 -61.78 -12.86 5.70
N TYR A 894 -62.99 -13.11 5.19
CA TYR A 894 -64.21 -12.48 5.70
C TYR A 894 -64.78 -13.32 6.85
N VAL A 895 -64.94 -12.73 8.03
CA VAL A 895 -65.49 -13.37 9.23
C VAL A 895 -66.80 -12.66 9.59
N GLU A 896 -67.83 -13.40 9.97
CA GLU A 896 -69.14 -12.85 10.37
C GLU A 896 -69.42 -13.08 11.86
N PRO A 897 -68.74 -12.38 12.79
CA PRO A 897 -69.06 -12.49 14.20
C PRO A 897 -70.48 -11.97 14.52
N PRO A 898 -71.22 -12.64 15.43
CA PRO A 898 -72.66 -12.41 15.64
C PRO A 898 -73.03 -11.00 16.14
N LEU A 899 -72.07 -10.23 16.67
CA LEU A 899 -72.27 -8.87 17.19
C LEU A 899 -71.86 -7.75 16.22
N PHE A 900 -71.02 -8.04 15.21
CA PHE A 900 -70.35 -7.00 14.41
C PHE A 900 -70.56 -7.15 12.88
N GLY A 901 -71.31 -8.16 12.43
CA GLY A 901 -71.59 -8.38 11.01
C GLY A 901 -70.35 -8.83 10.22
N LYS A 902 -70.37 -8.70 8.89
CA LYS A 902 -69.26 -9.11 8.01
C LYS A 902 -68.03 -8.22 8.23
N MET A 903 -66.94 -8.79 8.77
CA MET A 903 -65.66 -8.12 8.97
C MET A 903 -64.57 -8.73 8.08
N HIS A 904 -63.77 -7.88 7.45
CA HIS A 904 -62.61 -8.29 6.66
C HIS A 904 -61.37 -8.34 7.56
N LEU A 905 -60.82 -9.54 7.78
CA LEU A 905 -59.63 -9.79 8.59
C LEU A 905 -58.46 -10.14 7.67
N ALA A 906 -57.47 -9.27 7.60
CA ALA A 906 -56.23 -9.50 6.87
C ALA A 906 -55.08 -9.77 7.85
N SER A 907 -54.16 -10.66 7.49
CA SER A 907 -52.89 -10.86 8.24
C SER A 907 -52.07 -9.57 8.32
N ALA A 908 -52.31 -8.62 7.42
CA ALA A 908 -51.78 -7.26 7.45
C ALA A 908 -52.07 -6.53 8.78
N VAL A 909 -53.17 -6.84 9.48
CA VAL A 909 -53.50 -6.24 10.79
C VAL A 909 -52.48 -6.65 11.86
N SER A 910 -51.98 -7.89 11.81
CA SER A 910 -50.92 -8.35 12.72
C SER A 910 -49.57 -7.68 12.40
N PHE A 911 -49.28 -7.44 11.13
CA PHE A 911 -48.10 -6.68 10.72
C PHE A 911 -48.20 -5.22 11.20
N ASP A 912 -49.35 -4.57 10.98
CA ASP A 912 -49.66 -3.22 11.48
C ASP A 912 -49.58 -3.12 13.01
N LEU A 913 -49.96 -4.17 13.74
CA LEU A 913 -49.79 -4.23 15.19
C LEU A 913 -48.31 -4.19 15.59
N GLY A 914 -47.46 -4.91 14.84
CA GLY A 914 -46.00 -4.86 15.01
C GLY A 914 -45.46 -3.44 14.77
N VAL A 915 -45.86 -2.81 13.68
CA VAL A 915 -45.53 -1.41 13.35
C VAL A 915 -45.96 -0.47 14.47
N TYR A 916 -47.22 -0.57 14.91
CA TYR A 916 -47.79 0.23 15.99
C TYR A 916 -46.95 0.13 17.28
N MET A 917 -46.63 -1.10 17.72
CA MET A 917 -45.84 -1.32 18.93
C MET A 917 -44.43 -0.75 18.83
N THR A 918 -43.76 -0.93 17.67
CA THR A 918 -42.42 -0.40 17.44
C THR A 918 -42.41 1.13 17.44
N VAL A 919 -43.39 1.77 16.80
CA VAL A 919 -43.48 3.25 16.73
C VAL A 919 -43.73 3.85 18.11
N VAL A 920 -44.67 3.28 18.89
CA VAL A 920 -44.92 3.73 20.27
C VAL A 920 -43.68 3.51 21.12
N GLY A 921 -43.09 2.31 21.09
CA GLY A 921 -41.89 2.00 21.87
C GLY A 921 -40.72 2.92 21.54
N ALA A 922 -40.40 3.12 20.25
CA ALA A 922 -39.29 3.96 19.82
C ALA A 922 -39.47 5.43 20.22
N THR A 923 -40.66 5.98 20.01
CA THR A 923 -40.97 7.38 20.36
C THR A 923 -40.89 7.61 21.87
N MET A 924 -41.46 6.69 22.66
CA MET A 924 -41.44 6.80 24.12
C MET A 924 -40.04 6.58 24.70
N LEU A 925 -39.24 5.70 24.11
CA LEU A 925 -37.84 5.49 24.50
C LEU A 925 -37.02 6.77 24.29
N LEU A 926 -37.13 7.42 23.13
CA LEU A 926 -36.43 8.69 22.86
C LEU A 926 -36.74 9.77 23.91
N ILE A 927 -38.00 9.84 24.36
CA ILE A 927 -38.47 10.83 25.33
C ILE A 927 -38.00 10.51 26.75
N SER A 928 -38.10 9.23 27.14
CA SER A 928 -37.60 8.75 28.43
C SER A 928 -36.10 9.03 28.56
N VAL A 929 -35.30 8.72 27.53
CA VAL A 929 -33.85 8.93 27.57
C VAL A 929 -33.48 10.42 27.61
N LEU A 930 -34.14 11.26 26.80
CA LEU A 930 -33.92 12.71 26.84
C LEU A 930 -34.30 13.31 28.20
N GLY A 931 -35.39 12.82 28.80
CA GLY A 931 -35.82 13.24 30.12
C GLY A 931 -34.84 12.86 31.23
N ASP A 932 -34.35 11.61 31.25
CA ASP A 932 -33.41 11.10 32.26
C ASP A 932 -32.11 11.92 32.31
N SER A 933 -31.61 12.33 31.14
CA SER A 933 -30.39 13.14 31.03
C SER A 933 -30.47 14.47 31.82
N ARG A 934 -31.69 14.96 32.10
CA ARG A 934 -31.95 16.24 32.78
C ARG A 934 -31.94 16.14 34.32
N HIS A 935 -32.13 14.97 34.89
CA HIS A 935 -32.36 14.78 36.33
C HIS A 935 -31.12 14.35 37.14
N SER A 936 -29.96 14.12 36.51
CA SER A 936 -28.72 13.75 37.20
C SER A 936 -27.98 14.97 37.79
N SER A 937 -28.22 15.27 39.07
CA SER A 937 -27.57 16.38 39.81
C SER A 937 -26.25 16.01 40.49
N MET A 938 -25.73 14.80 40.32
CA MET A 938 -24.46 14.39 40.93
C MET A 938 -23.26 14.66 40.01
N ALA A 939 -22.39 15.56 40.49
CA ALA A 939 -21.07 15.82 39.93
C ALA A 939 -20.30 14.51 39.74
N GLY A 940 -19.99 14.16 38.50
CA GLY A 940 -18.95 13.18 38.22
C GLY A 940 -17.57 13.77 38.53
N PRO A 941 -16.57 12.95 38.84
CA PRO A 941 -15.24 13.45 39.11
C PRO A 941 -14.72 14.19 37.88
N ILE A 942 -14.29 15.43 38.10
CA ILE A 942 -13.55 16.23 37.13
C ILE A 942 -12.30 15.41 36.78
N PRO A 943 -12.04 15.07 35.50
CA PRO A 943 -10.74 14.56 35.13
C PRO A 943 -9.73 15.63 35.54
N SER A 944 -8.85 15.32 36.49
CA SER A 944 -7.73 16.17 36.81
C SER A 944 -6.95 16.39 35.52
N GLY A 945 -7.09 17.58 34.94
CA GLY A 945 -6.25 17.99 33.83
C GLY A 945 -4.82 18.01 34.34
N ASP A 946 -4.04 17.01 33.91
CA ASP A 946 -2.59 17.05 34.02
C ASP A 946 -2.09 18.33 33.34
N LYS A 947 -1.33 19.10 34.11
CA LYS A 947 -0.44 20.15 33.61
C LYS A 947 0.77 19.52 32.93
#